data_AF-A0A067PF94-F1
#
_entry.id   AF-A0A067PF94-F1
#
_cell.length_a   1.000
_cell.length_b   1.000
_cell.length_c   1.000
_cell.angle_alpha   90.00
_cell.angle_beta   90.00
_cell.angle_gamma   90.00
#
_symmetry.space_group_name_H-M   'P 1'
#
loop_
_entity.id
_entity.type
_entity.pdbx_description
1 polymer ?
#
loop_
_entity_poly.entity_id
_entity_poly.type
_entity_poly.pdbx_seq_one_letter_code
_entity_poly.pdbx_strand_id
1 'polypeptide(L)'
;MATAPATATGIHTTPKTQTVFSHPLDPLTGDEIAAVTLSIRQHVATKTEIKAVRFLTCYLVNPPKKAVLAYLGIPLTPGGKPEAPVPITRKAEVDFIDVLAGDAYVAIVTLNGAKWELESLEKLPEGTQPQISPEELLACEAVVRADPRVQALAREVGVEPHQIFADGWAIGYDERFPKKQRIQQALLFARFSQHDNLYAHPMDFIPVVDANTNKVIHIDLPPNYKSNKGTPELSVETTKFPPLENDPVVGANRGRIPPPLESQDFLPDLMNVKMRDDIKPLHVVQPEGVSFKMDGHVLEWQNWKMHIAFHHREGIALSTITYNDHGEIRPIFYRLSLVEMVVPYGAPEYPHPRKFAFDAGEYGMGVMANDLTLGCDCLGQIHYLPGAYVAHDGSAVVIKNVICIHEEDAGLLWKHTDYRVGGRSHSVRSRRLVVSMVCTLANYEYIWNYYFYQDGNIELEIRLSGILQVYVAKDDEPTPYGTLVAPRINAHYHQHIFSVRVDPMLDGLNNSVVEQDVIALPQEPGSDENFAGNGFTTKSTVLKNESEGARDFDFATDRKWKIVNPARQHYASKQDVGYAILMKGGAVPMLAKNNSWIGKRAGFTKKALWVVKDVEDDKGSRMWPSGKYVPGTRDTPNDSVEKWAEGTNNIENDDVVVFVTVGTTHIPRPEDWPVMPVDHLRVNFKPFSFFKANPGMDVPSGKDPRSVPAFANGALEGYTVQNGDACCHSN
;
A
#
# COMPACT_ATOMS: atom_id res chain seq x y z
N MET A 1 -29.75 6.43 8.49
CA MET A 1 -28.86 7.12 7.54
C MET A 1 -27.58 6.31 7.52
N ALA A 2 -27.01 6.01 6.35
CA ALA A 2 -25.70 5.37 6.28
C ALA A 2 -24.69 6.21 7.07
N THR A 3 -23.98 5.58 7.99
CA THR A 3 -22.89 6.21 8.75
C THR A 3 -21.67 6.26 7.84
N ALA A 4 -21.57 7.28 7.00
CA ALA A 4 -20.41 7.44 6.15
C ALA A 4 -19.22 8.00 6.96
N PRO A 5 -17.98 7.52 6.74
CA PRO A 5 -16.81 8.11 7.36
C PRO A 5 -16.61 9.56 6.92
N ALA A 6 -15.83 10.33 7.68
CA ALA A 6 -15.58 11.75 7.40
C ALA A 6 -14.94 12.03 6.03
N THR A 7 -14.29 11.03 5.42
CA THR A 7 -13.70 11.09 4.08
C THR A 7 -14.74 11.00 2.95
N ALA A 8 -15.99 10.61 3.24
CA ALA A 8 -17.04 10.52 2.24
C ALA A 8 -17.47 11.90 1.74
N THR A 9 -17.43 12.08 0.42
CA THR A 9 -17.82 13.34 -0.25
C THR A 9 -19.21 13.29 -0.89
N GLY A 10 -19.82 12.10 -0.88
CA GLY A 10 -21.15 11.83 -1.43
C GLY A 10 -21.60 10.39 -1.16
N ILE A 11 -22.92 10.18 -1.18
CA ILE A 11 -23.57 8.87 -1.06
C ILE A 11 -24.58 8.72 -2.21
N HIS A 12 -24.45 7.65 -2.99
CA HIS A 12 -25.37 7.35 -4.09
C HIS A 12 -26.28 6.19 -3.69
N THR A 13 -27.57 6.48 -3.54
CA THR A 13 -28.58 5.52 -3.06
C THR A 13 -29.50 4.99 -4.16
N THR A 14 -29.50 5.61 -5.34
CA THR A 14 -30.45 5.29 -6.42
C THR A 14 -29.68 5.04 -7.72
N PRO A 15 -29.86 3.87 -8.36
CA PRO A 15 -29.20 3.58 -9.62
C PRO A 15 -29.71 4.52 -10.71
N LYS A 16 -28.80 5.18 -11.43
CA LYS A 16 -29.11 5.91 -12.66
C LYS A 16 -28.80 5.04 -13.87
N THR A 17 -29.56 5.25 -14.94
CA THR A 17 -29.46 4.48 -16.18
C THR A 17 -28.33 5.04 -17.05
N GLN A 18 -27.08 4.73 -16.74
CA GLN A 18 -25.99 4.87 -17.71
C GLN A 18 -24.90 3.84 -17.43
N THR A 19 -24.79 2.86 -18.33
CA THR A 19 -23.96 1.65 -18.16
C THR A 19 -23.04 1.44 -19.37
N VAL A 20 -22.46 2.52 -19.90
CA VAL A 20 -21.45 2.43 -20.94
C VAL A 20 -20.11 2.78 -20.30
N PHE A 21 -19.23 1.79 -20.17
CA PHE A 21 -17.84 2.02 -19.78
C PHE A 21 -17.05 2.49 -21.01
N SER A 22 -16.08 3.39 -20.80
CA SER A 22 -15.22 3.87 -21.88
C SER A 22 -14.02 2.95 -22.09
N HIS A 23 -13.52 2.35 -21.00
CA HIS A 23 -12.41 1.41 -20.99
C HIS A 23 -12.76 0.13 -20.20
N PRO A 24 -12.37 -1.08 -20.63
CA PRO A 24 -12.75 -2.35 -19.98
C PRO A 24 -12.33 -2.48 -18.52
N LEU A 25 -11.26 -1.77 -18.14
CA LEU A 25 -10.72 -1.73 -16.78
C LEU A 25 -11.26 -0.58 -15.92
N ASP A 26 -12.20 0.24 -16.44
CA ASP A 26 -12.77 1.33 -15.64
C ASP A 26 -13.45 0.78 -14.39
N PRO A 27 -13.14 1.33 -13.20
CA PRO A 27 -13.75 0.87 -11.95
C PRO A 27 -15.27 1.01 -11.99
N LEU A 28 -15.97 0.28 -11.11
CA LEU A 28 -17.42 0.46 -10.98
C LEU A 28 -17.71 1.89 -10.52
N THR A 29 -18.62 2.56 -11.21
CA THR A 29 -19.13 3.86 -10.76
C THR A 29 -20.04 3.68 -9.54
N GLY A 30 -20.29 4.77 -8.80
CA GLY A 30 -21.25 4.73 -7.68
C GLY A 30 -22.66 4.29 -8.08
N ASP A 31 -23.08 4.62 -9.31
CA ASP A 31 -24.38 4.21 -9.84
C ASP A 31 -24.39 2.71 -10.20
N GLU A 32 -23.28 2.17 -10.71
CA GLU A 32 -23.12 0.74 -10.95
C GLU A 32 -23.12 -0.06 -9.63
N ILE A 33 -22.41 0.41 -8.60
CA ILE A 33 -22.40 -0.22 -7.27
C ILE A 33 -23.83 -0.31 -6.72
N ALA A 34 -24.60 0.78 -6.75
CA ALA A 34 -25.98 0.79 -6.28
C ALA A 34 -26.90 -0.14 -7.09
N ALA A 35 -26.66 -0.28 -8.41
CA ALA A 35 -27.43 -1.18 -9.26
C ALA A 35 -27.09 -2.66 -9.00
N VAL A 36 -25.82 -2.97 -8.82
CA VAL A 36 -25.32 -4.31 -8.49
C VAL A 36 -25.89 -4.78 -7.16
N THR A 37 -25.79 -3.98 -6.10
CA THR A 37 -26.30 -4.35 -4.76
C THR A 37 -27.83 -4.49 -4.75
N LEU A 38 -28.54 -3.68 -5.56
CA LEU A 38 -29.99 -3.83 -5.75
C LEU A 38 -30.36 -5.19 -6.36
N SER A 39 -29.64 -5.65 -7.38
CA SER A 39 -29.91 -6.97 -7.98
C SER A 39 -29.70 -8.12 -6.97
N ILE A 40 -28.68 -8.03 -6.11
CA ILE A 40 -28.41 -9.04 -5.08
C ILE A 40 -29.53 -9.02 -4.04
N ARG A 41 -29.95 -7.84 -3.56
CA ARG A 41 -31.07 -7.70 -2.62
C ARG A 41 -32.37 -8.31 -3.16
N GLN A 42 -32.71 -8.02 -4.41
CA GLN A 42 -33.90 -8.58 -5.04
C GLN A 42 -33.83 -10.10 -5.11
N HIS A 43 -32.67 -10.65 -5.45
CA HIS A 43 -32.47 -12.10 -5.46
C HIS A 43 -32.60 -12.70 -4.05
N VAL A 44 -31.85 -12.16 -3.08
CA VAL A 44 -31.88 -12.63 -1.68
C VAL A 44 -33.30 -12.61 -1.12
N ALA A 45 -34.01 -11.50 -1.27
CA ALA A 45 -35.37 -11.34 -0.74
C ALA A 45 -36.40 -12.31 -1.37
N THR A 46 -36.16 -12.79 -2.59
CA THR A 46 -37.14 -13.61 -3.33
C THR A 46 -36.75 -15.08 -3.50
N LYS A 47 -35.47 -15.43 -3.29
CA LYS A 47 -34.92 -16.76 -3.64
C LYS A 47 -34.10 -17.40 -2.53
N THR A 48 -33.82 -16.72 -1.42
CA THR A 48 -33.00 -17.29 -0.33
C THR A 48 -33.65 -17.10 1.04
N GLU A 49 -33.10 -17.77 2.06
CA GLU A 49 -33.53 -17.62 3.45
C GLU A 49 -32.81 -16.50 4.22
N ILE A 50 -31.86 -15.82 3.58
CA ILE A 50 -31.05 -14.78 4.21
C ILE A 50 -31.95 -13.59 4.58
N LYS A 51 -31.99 -13.22 5.86
CA LYS A 51 -32.90 -12.17 6.36
C LYS A 51 -32.22 -10.82 6.59
N ALA A 52 -30.91 -10.79 6.80
CA ALA A 52 -30.17 -9.58 7.13
C ALA A 52 -28.85 -9.51 6.35
N VAL A 53 -28.86 -8.80 5.22
CA VAL A 53 -27.68 -8.59 4.37
C VAL A 53 -26.92 -7.36 4.84
N ARG A 54 -25.61 -7.51 5.05
CA ARG A 54 -24.65 -6.41 5.18
C ARG A 54 -23.60 -6.56 4.09
N PHE A 55 -23.50 -5.59 3.18
CA PHE A 55 -22.47 -5.55 2.13
C PHE A 55 -21.13 -5.07 2.68
N LEU A 56 -20.03 -5.66 2.20
CA LEU A 56 -18.67 -5.32 2.65
C LEU A 56 -17.78 -4.87 1.49
N THR A 57 -17.85 -5.53 0.33
CA THR A 57 -17.06 -5.19 -0.86
C THR A 57 -17.96 -5.23 -2.10
N CYS A 58 -17.67 -4.39 -3.09
CA CYS A 58 -18.31 -4.41 -4.40
C CYS A 58 -17.36 -3.76 -5.40
N TYR A 59 -16.83 -4.54 -6.34
CA TYR A 59 -15.77 -4.07 -7.24
C TYR A 59 -15.82 -4.77 -8.60
N LEU A 60 -15.12 -4.19 -9.58
CA LEU A 60 -15.04 -4.74 -10.94
C LEU A 60 -14.26 -6.05 -10.92
N VAL A 61 -14.82 -7.10 -11.52
CA VAL A 61 -14.01 -8.26 -11.93
C VAL A 61 -13.29 -7.88 -13.21
N ASN A 62 -11.96 -7.79 -13.14
CA ASN A 62 -11.16 -7.45 -14.31
C ASN A 62 -11.44 -8.46 -15.44
N PRO A 63 -11.70 -8.00 -16.68
CA PRO A 63 -11.81 -8.89 -17.82
C PRO A 63 -10.50 -9.65 -18.06
N PRO A 64 -10.55 -10.78 -18.79
CA PRO A 64 -9.36 -11.56 -19.10
C PRO A 64 -8.25 -10.72 -19.75
N LYS A 65 -7.01 -10.86 -19.28
CA LYS A 65 -5.84 -10.07 -19.73
C LYS A 65 -5.76 -9.98 -21.25
N LYS A 66 -5.81 -11.13 -21.93
CA LYS A 66 -5.74 -11.19 -23.41
C LYS A 66 -6.89 -10.46 -24.10
N ALA A 67 -8.10 -10.52 -23.53
CA ALA A 67 -9.25 -9.82 -24.08
C ALA A 67 -9.08 -8.29 -24.00
N VAL A 68 -8.54 -7.80 -22.88
CA VAL A 68 -8.19 -6.37 -22.71
C VAL A 68 -7.13 -5.95 -23.72
N LEU A 69 -6.06 -6.73 -23.89
CA LEU A 69 -5.00 -6.41 -24.85
C LEU A 69 -5.51 -6.40 -26.30
N ALA A 70 -6.35 -7.36 -26.67
CA ALA A 70 -7.00 -7.39 -27.97
C ALA A 70 -7.91 -6.18 -28.19
N TYR A 71 -8.72 -5.79 -27.19
CA TYR A 71 -9.56 -4.59 -27.23
C TYR A 71 -8.74 -3.31 -27.46
N LEU A 72 -7.59 -3.19 -26.80
CA LEU A 72 -6.71 -2.03 -26.89
C LEU A 72 -5.77 -2.05 -28.11
N GLY A 73 -5.74 -3.15 -28.86
CA GLY A 73 -4.81 -3.29 -29.97
C GLY A 73 -3.34 -3.39 -29.54
N ILE A 74 -3.06 -3.98 -28.37
CA ILE A 74 -1.70 -4.21 -27.88
C ILE A 74 -1.25 -5.63 -28.27
N PRO A 75 -0.11 -5.81 -28.97
CA PRO A 75 0.36 -7.12 -29.40
C PRO A 75 0.91 -7.95 -28.21
N LEU A 76 0.78 -9.27 -28.32
CA LEU A 76 1.26 -10.20 -27.28
C LEU A 76 2.75 -10.57 -27.42
N THR A 77 3.37 -10.23 -28.56
CA THR A 77 4.77 -10.54 -28.88
C THR A 77 5.47 -9.35 -29.54
N PRO A 78 6.81 -9.27 -29.47
CA PRO A 78 7.54 -8.14 -30.05
C PRO A 78 7.32 -8.05 -31.57
N GLY A 79 6.85 -6.90 -32.05
CA GLY A 79 6.56 -6.69 -33.48
C GLY A 79 5.37 -7.49 -34.03
N GLY A 80 4.62 -8.18 -33.16
CA GLY A 80 3.42 -8.92 -33.54
C GLY A 80 2.26 -8.00 -33.95
N LYS A 81 1.23 -8.58 -34.58
CA LYS A 81 -0.04 -7.89 -34.79
C LYS A 81 -0.95 -8.10 -33.57
N PRO A 82 -1.75 -7.09 -33.18
CA PRO A 82 -2.75 -7.29 -32.14
C PRO A 82 -3.76 -8.37 -32.54
N GLU A 83 -4.25 -9.11 -31.55
CA GLU A 83 -5.34 -10.05 -31.76
C GLU A 83 -6.66 -9.30 -32.04
N ALA A 84 -7.61 -9.99 -32.68
CA ALA A 84 -8.92 -9.39 -32.93
C ALA A 84 -9.67 -9.17 -31.61
N PRO A 85 -10.29 -8.00 -31.38
CA PRO A 85 -11.10 -7.75 -30.19
C PRO A 85 -12.18 -8.82 -30.01
N VAL A 86 -12.31 -9.34 -28.79
CA VAL A 86 -13.41 -10.23 -28.39
C VAL A 86 -14.41 -9.45 -27.53
N PRO A 87 -15.70 -9.84 -27.52
CA PRO A 87 -16.68 -9.21 -26.64
C PRO A 87 -16.27 -9.31 -25.17
N ILE A 88 -16.27 -8.18 -24.47
CA ILE A 88 -15.99 -8.10 -23.04
C ILE A 88 -17.31 -7.89 -22.30
N THR A 89 -17.62 -8.83 -21.41
CA THR A 89 -18.75 -8.73 -20.50
C THR A 89 -18.30 -8.10 -19.19
N ARG A 90 -18.93 -6.99 -18.79
CA ARG A 90 -18.63 -6.31 -17.53
C ARG A 90 -19.26 -7.07 -16.36
N LYS A 91 -18.45 -7.37 -15.34
CA LYS A 91 -18.84 -8.14 -14.16
C LYS A 91 -18.43 -7.44 -12.88
N ALA A 92 -19.19 -7.64 -11.82
CA ALA A 92 -18.92 -7.15 -10.48
C ALA A 92 -18.87 -8.35 -9.51
N GLU A 93 -17.95 -8.30 -8.57
CA GLU A 93 -17.90 -9.22 -7.44
C GLU A 93 -18.28 -8.48 -6.16
N VAL A 94 -19.09 -9.14 -5.32
CA VAL A 94 -19.62 -8.57 -4.09
C VAL A 94 -19.50 -9.55 -2.95
N ASP A 95 -18.84 -9.13 -1.86
CA ASP A 95 -18.90 -9.85 -0.59
C ASP A 95 -19.95 -9.23 0.34
N PHE A 96 -20.77 -10.09 0.96
CA PHE A 96 -21.71 -9.69 1.99
C PHE A 96 -21.85 -10.76 3.07
N ILE A 97 -22.38 -10.38 4.23
CA ILE A 97 -22.65 -11.31 5.33
C ILE A 97 -24.14 -11.38 5.64
N ASP A 98 -24.61 -12.59 6.00
CA ASP A 98 -25.84 -12.78 6.77
C ASP A 98 -25.53 -12.50 8.23
N VAL A 99 -25.91 -11.33 8.72
CA VAL A 99 -25.56 -10.86 10.08
C VAL A 99 -26.16 -11.77 11.16
N LEU A 100 -27.28 -12.45 10.90
CA LEU A 100 -27.93 -13.33 11.86
C LEU A 100 -27.26 -14.71 11.92
N ALA A 101 -26.93 -15.28 10.75
CA ALA A 101 -26.29 -16.58 10.67
C ALA A 101 -24.77 -16.51 10.94
N GLY A 102 -24.15 -15.35 10.71
CA GLY A 102 -22.69 -15.16 10.74
C GLY A 102 -21.98 -15.78 9.54
N ASP A 103 -22.71 -16.09 8.47
CA ASP A 103 -22.17 -16.68 7.24
C ASP A 103 -21.83 -15.59 6.22
N ALA A 104 -20.70 -15.73 5.53
CA ALA A 104 -20.27 -14.83 4.46
C ALA A 104 -20.58 -15.43 3.09
N TYR A 105 -20.83 -14.57 2.11
CA TYR A 105 -21.20 -14.92 0.75
C TYR A 105 -20.43 -14.08 -0.25
N VAL A 106 -20.10 -14.68 -1.39
CA VAL A 106 -19.58 -13.99 -2.58
C VAL A 106 -20.60 -14.12 -3.71
N ALA A 107 -20.85 -13.02 -4.40
CA ALA A 107 -21.75 -12.97 -5.55
C ALA A 107 -21.04 -12.40 -6.77
N ILE A 108 -21.25 -13.03 -7.93
CA ILE A 108 -20.86 -12.47 -9.23
C ILE A 108 -22.11 -11.94 -9.91
N VAL A 109 -22.06 -10.68 -10.34
CA VAL A 109 -23.16 -10.00 -11.01
C VAL A 109 -22.66 -9.51 -12.36
N THR A 110 -23.45 -9.74 -13.41
CA THR A 110 -23.05 -9.50 -14.78
C THR A 110 -23.96 -8.46 -15.42
N LEU A 111 -23.37 -7.55 -16.19
CA LEU A 111 -24.12 -6.54 -16.94
C LEU A 111 -24.62 -7.12 -18.26
N ASN A 112 -25.93 -7.35 -18.34
CA ASN A 112 -26.64 -7.81 -19.54
C ASN A 112 -27.44 -6.66 -20.15
N GLY A 113 -26.93 -6.08 -21.24
CA GLY A 113 -27.50 -4.87 -21.84
C GLY A 113 -27.35 -3.67 -20.90
N ALA A 114 -28.46 -3.20 -20.33
CA ALA A 114 -28.47 -2.09 -19.37
C ALA A 114 -28.82 -2.52 -17.94
N LYS A 115 -28.81 -3.83 -17.66
CA LYS A 115 -29.28 -4.40 -16.40
C LYS A 115 -28.24 -5.33 -15.79
N TRP A 116 -27.96 -5.12 -14.51
CA TRP A 116 -27.13 -6.01 -13.70
C TRP A 116 -27.96 -7.21 -13.22
N GLU A 117 -27.44 -8.41 -13.44
CA GLU A 117 -28.11 -9.68 -13.12
C GLU A 117 -27.15 -10.62 -12.40
N LEU A 118 -27.64 -11.27 -11.34
CA LEU A 118 -26.85 -12.22 -10.56
C LEU A 118 -26.48 -13.43 -11.44
N GLU A 119 -25.18 -13.67 -11.61
CA GLU A 119 -24.63 -14.84 -12.30
C GLU A 119 -24.43 -16.00 -11.33
N SER A 120 -23.83 -15.73 -10.16
CA SER A 120 -23.61 -16.75 -9.13
C SER A 120 -23.69 -16.15 -7.72
N LEU A 121 -24.03 -17.02 -6.76
CA LEU A 121 -24.04 -16.73 -5.33
C LEU A 121 -23.53 -17.95 -4.58
N GLU A 122 -22.40 -17.80 -3.91
CA GLU A 122 -21.73 -18.87 -3.17
C GLU A 122 -21.61 -18.50 -1.69
N LYS A 123 -21.92 -19.46 -0.81
CA LYS A 123 -21.62 -19.34 0.61
C LYS A 123 -20.15 -19.69 0.84
N LEU A 124 -19.40 -18.78 1.45
CA LEU A 124 -17.99 -19.01 1.77
C LEU A 124 -17.82 -20.08 2.87
N PRO A 125 -16.67 -20.76 2.91
CA PRO A 125 -16.36 -21.73 3.96
C PRO A 125 -16.47 -21.13 5.37
N GLU A 126 -16.78 -21.98 6.36
CA GLU A 126 -16.92 -21.53 7.74
C GLU A 126 -15.63 -20.88 8.26
N GLY A 127 -15.77 -19.67 8.82
CA GLY A 127 -14.66 -18.88 9.36
C GLY A 127 -13.94 -18.02 8.33
N THR A 128 -14.32 -18.08 7.05
CA THR A 128 -13.89 -17.08 6.06
C THR A 128 -14.66 -15.79 6.29
N GLN A 129 -13.93 -14.67 6.44
CA GLN A 129 -14.50 -13.36 6.73
C GLN A 129 -13.99 -12.31 5.72
N PRO A 130 -14.86 -11.50 5.10
CA PRO A 130 -14.45 -10.36 4.29
C PRO A 130 -13.86 -9.24 5.16
N GLN A 131 -13.26 -8.23 4.51
CA GLN A 131 -12.68 -7.04 5.14
C GLN A 131 -13.57 -6.42 6.22
N ILE A 132 -12.98 -5.92 7.31
CA ILE A 132 -13.63 -5.07 8.31
C ILE A 132 -13.80 -3.67 7.71
N SER A 133 -15.05 -3.23 7.64
CA SER A 133 -15.42 -1.95 7.01
C SER A 133 -15.32 -0.76 7.97
N PRO A 134 -15.19 0.49 7.47
CA PRO A 134 -15.20 1.69 8.30
C PRO A 134 -16.44 1.82 9.20
N GLU A 135 -17.61 1.41 8.69
CA GLU A 135 -18.86 1.39 9.48
C GLU A 135 -18.76 0.46 10.69
N GLU A 136 -18.04 -0.65 10.59
CA GLU A 136 -17.81 -1.57 11.71
C GLU A 136 -16.79 -1.02 12.72
N LEU A 137 -15.80 -0.25 12.25
CA LEU A 137 -14.82 0.41 13.12
C LEU A 137 -15.50 1.52 13.94
N LEU A 138 -16.34 2.34 13.29
CA LEU A 138 -17.14 3.38 13.97
C LEU A 138 -18.13 2.75 14.97
N ALA A 139 -18.77 1.64 14.60
CA ALA A 139 -19.65 0.91 15.50
C ALA A 139 -18.89 0.33 16.71
N CYS A 140 -17.65 -0.11 16.54
CA CYS A 140 -16.80 -0.64 17.62
C CYS A 140 -16.63 0.38 18.74
N GLU A 141 -16.28 1.63 18.40
CA GLU A 141 -16.16 2.72 19.39
C GLU A 141 -17.49 2.96 20.13
N ALA A 142 -18.60 3.06 19.39
CA ALA A 142 -19.90 3.30 19.97
C ALA A 142 -20.32 2.18 20.95
N VAL A 143 -20.06 0.93 20.59
CA VAL A 143 -20.35 -0.25 21.43
C VAL A 143 -19.52 -0.24 22.70
N VAL A 144 -18.22 0.01 22.59
CA VAL A 144 -17.30 0.01 23.72
C VAL A 144 -17.60 1.17 24.68
N ARG A 145 -17.85 2.38 24.15
CA ARG A 145 -18.24 3.55 24.95
C ARG A 145 -19.53 3.30 25.76
N ALA A 146 -20.45 2.51 25.23
CA ALA A 146 -21.73 2.20 25.85
C ALA A 146 -21.70 1.00 26.83
N ASP A 147 -20.67 0.15 26.81
CA ASP A 147 -20.64 -1.06 27.64
C ASP A 147 -20.44 -0.74 29.14
N PRO A 148 -21.33 -1.20 30.04
CA PRO A 148 -21.23 -0.89 31.47
C PRO A 148 -19.95 -1.37 32.16
N ARG A 149 -19.36 -2.48 31.69
CA ARG A 149 -18.10 -3.02 32.26
C ARG A 149 -16.92 -2.17 31.85
N VAL A 150 -16.88 -1.74 30.58
CA VAL A 150 -15.88 -0.78 30.08
C VAL A 150 -15.98 0.54 30.86
N GLN A 151 -17.18 1.08 31.04
CA GLN A 151 -17.38 2.31 31.81
C GLN A 151 -16.97 2.15 33.29
N ALA A 152 -17.23 0.99 33.91
CA ALA A 152 -16.78 0.73 35.28
C ALA A 152 -15.25 0.76 35.38
N LEU A 153 -14.57 0.05 34.47
CA LEU A 153 -13.10 0.03 34.42
C LEU A 153 -12.50 1.41 34.08
N ALA A 154 -13.15 2.21 33.25
CA ALA A 154 -12.72 3.57 32.93
C ALA A 154 -12.82 4.51 34.16
N ARG A 155 -13.91 4.41 34.93
CA ARG A 155 -14.11 5.23 36.16
C ARG A 155 -13.06 4.95 37.23
N GLU A 156 -12.58 3.71 37.35
CA GLU A 156 -11.50 3.36 38.29
C GLU A 156 -10.21 4.16 38.07
N VAL A 157 -10.00 4.65 36.83
CA VAL A 157 -8.85 5.47 36.45
C VAL A 157 -9.21 6.91 36.14
N GLY A 158 -10.40 7.36 36.56
CA GLY A 158 -10.85 8.75 36.44
C GLY A 158 -11.30 9.17 35.04
N VAL A 159 -11.66 8.22 34.17
CA VAL A 159 -12.15 8.50 32.81
C VAL A 159 -13.67 8.34 32.75
N GLU A 160 -14.36 9.38 32.32
CA GLU A 160 -15.82 9.40 32.16
C GLU A 160 -16.25 8.75 30.83
N PRO A 161 -17.48 8.21 30.72
CA PRO A 161 -17.93 7.53 29.50
C PRO A 161 -17.77 8.32 28.20
N HIS A 162 -18.03 9.64 28.23
CA HIS A 162 -17.91 10.49 27.04
C HIS A 162 -16.46 10.76 26.61
N GLN A 163 -15.49 10.45 27.47
CA GLN A 163 -14.05 10.58 27.23
C GLN A 163 -13.45 9.29 26.67
N ILE A 164 -14.21 8.20 26.56
CA ILE A 164 -13.73 6.92 26.03
C ILE A 164 -13.80 6.96 24.51
N PHE A 165 -12.66 6.77 23.86
CA PHE A 165 -12.51 6.65 22.42
C PHE A 165 -11.75 5.38 22.08
N ALA A 166 -11.96 4.85 20.87
CA ALA A 166 -11.39 3.58 20.49
C ALA A 166 -11.03 3.51 19.01
N ASP A 167 -9.82 3.03 18.74
CA ASP A 167 -9.51 2.50 17.43
C ASP A 167 -9.99 1.05 17.36
N GLY A 168 -11.01 0.79 16.54
CA GLY A 168 -11.44 -0.56 16.20
C GLY A 168 -10.42 -1.22 15.28
N TRP A 169 -9.92 -2.39 15.67
CA TRP A 169 -8.96 -3.17 14.90
C TRP A 169 -9.52 -4.56 14.67
N ALA A 170 -9.20 -5.18 13.53
CA ALA A 170 -9.37 -6.63 13.39
C ALA A 170 -8.63 -7.33 14.56
N ILE A 171 -9.19 -8.44 15.04
CA ILE A 171 -8.56 -9.19 16.14
C ILE A 171 -7.19 -9.78 15.74
N GLY A 172 -6.88 -9.82 14.43
CA GLY A 172 -5.73 -10.52 13.88
C GLY A 172 -5.88 -12.03 14.07
N TYR A 173 -5.36 -12.53 15.19
CA TYR A 173 -5.48 -13.94 15.59
C TYR A 173 -5.75 -14.04 17.09
N ASP A 174 -6.78 -14.78 17.46
CA ASP A 174 -7.02 -15.20 18.84
C ASP A 174 -7.84 -16.50 18.84
N GLU A 175 -7.22 -17.60 19.28
CA GLU A 175 -7.84 -18.92 19.24
C GLU A 175 -8.85 -19.16 20.36
N ARG A 176 -8.91 -18.27 21.36
CA ARG A 176 -9.92 -18.35 22.43
C ARG A 176 -11.33 -18.17 21.89
N PHE A 177 -11.48 -17.45 20.79
CA PHE A 177 -12.77 -17.19 20.17
C PHE A 177 -13.06 -18.16 19.01
N PRO A 178 -14.32 -18.54 18.78
CA PRO A 178 -14.72 -19.38 17.64
C PRO A 178 -14.38 -18.73 16.29
N LYS A 179 -13.94 -19.55 15.31
CA LYS A 179 -13.62 -19.09 13.94
C LYS A 179 -14.77 -18.36 13.26
N LYS A 180 -16.02 -18.74 13.57
CA LYS A 180 -17.23 -18.18 12.95
C LYS A 180 -17.52 -16.74 13.41
N GLN A 181 -16.98 -16.31 14.55
CA GLN A 181 -17.25 -14.96 15.06
C GLN A 181 -16.45 -13.90 14.29
N ARG A 182 -17.09 -12.77 14.04
CA ARG A 182 -16.48 -11.61 13.38
C ARG A 182 -16.03 -10.61 14.44
N ILE A 183 -14.74 -10.63 14.75
CA ILE A 183 -14.22 -10.03 15.99
C ILE A 183 -13.28 -8.86 15.71
N GLN A 184 -13.47 -7.82 16.50
CA GLN A 184 -12.58 -6.67 16.62
C GLN A 184 -11.96 -6.61 18.03
N GLN A 185 -10.78 -6.02 18.14
CA GLN A 185 -10.23 -5.52 19.41
C GLN A 185 -10.28 -3.99 19.38
N ALA A 186 -10.60 -3.37 20.52
CA ALA A 186 -10.71 -1.92 20.65
C ALA A 186 -9.50 -1.40 21.43
N LEU A 187 -8.62 -0.67 20.74
CA LEU A 187 -7.49 0.00 21.39
C LEU A 187 -8.00 1.31 21.99
N LEU A 188 -7.96 1.40 23.33
CA LEU A 188 -8.64 2.46 24.07
C LEU A 188 -7.75 3.66 24.35
N PHE A 189 -8.37 4.83 24.25
CA PHE A 189 -7.78 6.11 24.58
C PHE A 189 -8.79 6.98 25.33
N ALA A 190 -8.29 7.82 26.23
CA ALA A 190 -9.08 8.92 26.78
C ALA A 190 -8.95 10.16 25.88
N ARG A 191 -9.95 11.04 25.89
CA ARG A 191 -9.87 12.35 25.26
C ARG A 191 -10.47 13.39 26.20
N PHE A 192 -9.69 14.39 26.60
CA PHE A 192 -10.09 15.36 27.61
C PHE A 192 -10.62 16.68 27.02
N SER A 193 -10.37 16.92 25.73
CA SER A 193 -10.95 18.03 24.97
C SER A 193 -11.42 17.60 23.58
N GLN A 194 -12.26 18.39 22.90
CA GLN A 194 -12.84 18.00 21.61
C GLN A 194 -11.78 17.68 20.52
N HIS A 195 -10.65 18.39 20.54
CA HIS A 195 -9.61 18.35 19.52
C HIS A 195 -8.27 17.82 20.04
N ASP A 196 -8.24 17.33 21.28
CA ASP A 196 -7.07 16.69 21.91
C ASP A 196 -6.50 15.60 21.00
N ASN A 197 -5.18 15.50 20.96
CA ASN A 197 -4.51 14.34 20.38
C ASN A 197 -4.97 13.06 21.10
N LEU A 198 -5.77 12.26 20.40
CA LEU A 198 -6.32 11.01 20.91
C LEU A 198 -5.25 10.10 21.54
N TYR A 199 -4.10 10.00 20.88
CA TYR A 199 -3.06 9.07 21.24
C TYR A 199 -2.25 9.53 22.46
N ALA A 200 -2.43 10.77 22.93
CA ALA A 200 -1.75 11.29 24.12
C ALA A 200 -2.18 10.58 25.43
N HIS A 201 -3.33 9.90 25.41
CA HIS A 201 -3.94 9.36 26.62
C HIS A 201 -4.32 7.86 26.46
N PRO A 202 -3.37 6.96 26.15
CA PRO A 202 -3.68 5.54 26.03
C PRO A 202 -4.21 4.96 27.34
N MET A 203 -5.16 4.03 27.25
CA MET A 203 -5.74 3.33 28.40
C MET A 203 -5.13 1.92 28.58
N ASP A 204 -5.35 1.32 29.75
CA ASP A 204 -4.65 0.11 30.19
C ASP A 204 -5.41 -1.21 29.97
N PHE A 205 -6.43 -1.21 29.12
CA PHE A 205 -7.25 -2.39 28.82
C PHE A 205 -7.82 -2.34 27.40
N ILE A 206 -8.11 -3.52 26.85
CA ILE A 206 -8.47 -3.72 25.43
C ILE A 206 -9.75 -4.58 25.36
N PRO A 207 -10.92 -3.96 25.16
CA PRO A 207 -12.16 -4.69 24.91
C PRO A 207 -12.11 -5.49 23.60
N VAL A 208 -12.80 -6.62 23.56
CA VAL A 208 -13.01 -7.44 22.38
C VAL A 208 -14.49 -7.39 22.02
N VAL A 209 -14.79 -7.10 20.75
CA VAL A 209 -16.14 -6.83 20.25
C VAL A 209 -16.52 -7.84 19.17
N ASP A 210 -17.71 -8.41 19.26
CA ASP A 210 -18.34 -9.12 18.15
C ASP A 210 -19.09 -8.12 17.27
N ALA A 211 -18.65 -7.94 16.03
CA ALA A 211 -19.14 -6.93 15.08
C ALA A 211 -20.50 -7.27 14.45
N ASN A 212 -20.96 -8.52 14.58
CA ASN A 212 -22.30 -8.92 14.12
C ASN A 212 -23.34 -8.61 15.19
N THR A 213 -23.03 -8.95 16.44
CA THR A 213 -23.94 -8.74 17.57
C THR A 213 -23.83 -7.35 18.20
N ASN A 214 -22.78 -6.59 17.87
CA ASN A 214 -22.44 -5.29 18.45
C ASN A 214 -22.36 -5.34 19.98
N LYS A 215 -21.59 -6.32 20.49
CA LYS A 215 -21.39 -6.53 21.93
C LYS A 215 -19.92 -6.67 22.25
N VAL A 216 -19.52 -6.07 23.37
CA VAL A 216 -18.26 -6.44 24.03
C VAL A 216 -18.42 -7.87 24.55
N ILE A 217 -17.56 -8.78 24.11
CA ILE A 217 -17.60 -10.20 24.49
C ILE A 217 -16.53 -10.55 25.53
N HIS A 218 -15.44 -9.79 25.58
CA HIS A 218 -14.36 -9.96 26.57
C HIS A 218 -13.62 -8.63 26.76
N ILE A 219 -12.84 -8.51 27.84
CA ILE A 219 -11.97 -7.36 28.09
C ILE A 219 -10.61 -7.90 28.50
N ASP A 220 -9.56 -7.57 27.76
CA ASP A 220 -8.21 -7.99 28.09
C ASP A 220 -7.48 -6.89 28.87
N LEU A 221 -6.73 -7.28 29.91
CA LEU A 221 -5.84 -6.39 30.64
C LEU A 221 -4.39 -6.84 30.40
N PRO A 222 -3.58 -6.09 29.63
CA PRO A 222 -2.19 -6.47 29.37
C PRO A 222 -1.35 -6.47 30.67
N PRO A 223 -0.42 -7.41 30.88
CA PRO A 223 0.56 -7.35 31.98
C PRO A 223 1.53 -6.17 31.79
N ASN A 224 2.35 -5.87 32.79
CA ASN A 224 3.33 -4.79 32.72
C ASN A 224 4.73 -5.25 33.16
N TYR A 225 5.77 -4.52 32.76
CA TYR A 225 7.14 -4.81 33.18
C TYR A 225 7.47 -4.12 34.52
N LYS A 226 8.33 -4.76 35.30
CA LYS A 226 8.90 -4.23 36.54
C LYS A 226 10.41 -4.37 36.46
N SER A 227 11.14 -3.41 37.03
CA SER A 227 12.59 -3.53 37.18
C SER A 227 12.91 -4.45 38.34
N ASN A 228 13.53 -5.60 38.07
CA ASN A 228 14.12 -6.48 39.08
C ASN A 228 15.63 -6.52 38.89
N LYS A 229 16.38 -5.88 39.79
CA LYS A 229 17.85 -5.78 39.75
C LYS A 229 18.41 -5.29 38.39
N GLY A 230 17.69 -4.39 37.72
CA GLY A 230 18.09 -3.84 36.42
C GLY A 230 17.70 -4.70 35.21
N THR A 231 17.01 -5.82 35.42
CA THR A 231 16.41 -6.63 34.35
C THR A 231 14.89 -6.42 34.31
N PRO A 232 14.29 -6.21 33.13
CA PRO A 232 12.83 -6.20 32.97
C PRO A 232 12.24 -7.57 33.28
N GLU A 233 11.28 -7.62 34.21
CA GLU A 233 10.51 -8.82 34.56
C GLU A 233 9.02 -8.53 34.36
N LEU A 234 8.31 -9.42 33.67
CA LEU A 234 6.89 -9.27 33.41
C LEU A 234 6.08 -9.56 34.67
N SER A 235 4.95 -8.89 34.87
CA SER A 235 4.08 -9.11 36.04
C SER A 235 3.48 -10.52 36.11
N VAL A 236 3.56 -11.29 35.03
CA VAL A 236 3.06 -12.66 34.90
C VAL A 236 4.16 -13.60 34.41
N GLU A 237 4.01 -14.90 34.67
CA GLU A 237 5.01 -15.92 34.31
C GLU A 237 5.06 -16.26 32.82
N THR A 238 4.06 -15.84 32.04
CA THR A 238 3.92 -16.21 30.62
C THR A 238 3.39 -15.06 29.78
N THR A 239 3.82 -15.01 28.52
CA THR A 239 3.30 -14.06 27.53
C THR A 239 2.01 -14.53 26.85
N LYS A 240 1.52 -15.74 27.16
CA LYS A 240 0.29 -16.30 26.59
C LYS A 240 -0.95 -15.63 27.20
N PHE A 241 -2.01 -15.50 26.40
CA PHE A 241 -3.32 -15.09 26.92
C PHE A 241 -3.80 -16.01 28.05
N PRO A 242 -4.50 -15.46 29.06
CA PRO A 242 -5.25 -16.26 30.01
C PRO A 242 -6.53 -16.86 29.37
N PRO A 243 -7.07 -17.95 29.93
CA PRO A 243 -8.43 -18.43 29.60
C PRO A 243 -9.49 -17.34 29.77
N LEU A 244 -10.58 -17.42 28.99
CA LEU A 244 -11.63 -16.38 28.95
C LEU A 244 -12.42 -16.25 30.26
N GLU A 245 -12.46 -17.32 31.05
CA GLU A 245 -13.11 -17.39 32.36
C GLU A 245 -12.32 -16.71 33.48
N ASN A 246 -11.03 -16.42 33.25
CA ASN A 246 -10.22 -15.74 34.25
C ASN A 246 -10.60 -14.26 34.35
N ASP A 247 -10.57 -13.74 35.58
CA ASP A 247 -10.69 -12.30 35.80
C ASP A 247 -9.46 -11.58 35.18
N PRO A 248 -9.65 -10.64 34.23
CA PRO A 248 -8.56 -9.99 33.53
C PRO A 248 -7.64 -9.17 34.45
N VAL A 249 -8.18 -8.57 35.53
CA VAL A 249 -7.42 -7.76 36.48
C VAL A 249 -6.54 -8.64 37.34
N VAL A 250 -7.09 -9.75 37.85
CA VAL A 250 -6.30 -10.75 38.59
C VAL A 250 -5.25 -11.38 37.67
N GLY A 251 -5.63 -11.70 36.43
CA GLY A 251 -4.77 -12.34 35.44
C GLY A 251 -3.56 -11.49 35.04
N ALA A 252 -3.69 -10.16 35.00
CA ALA A 252 -2.57 -9.26 34.67
C ALA A 252 -1.56 -9.08 35.82
N ASN A 253 -1.93 -9.45 37.05
CA ASN A 253 -1.10 -9.34 38.26
C ASN A 253 -0.45 -7.94 38.45
N ARG A 254 -1.23 -6.89 38.18
CA ARG A 254 -0.84 -5.49 38.37
C ARG A 254 -2.05 -4.63 38.77
N GLY A 255 -1.77 -3.47 39.35
CA GLY A 255 -2.79 -2.44 39.53
C GLY A 255 -3.19 -1.77 38.20
N ARG A 256 -4.29 -1.03 38.24
CA ARG A 256 -4.74 -0.19 37.12
C ARG A 256 -3.75 0.96 36.88
N ILE A 257 -3.59 1.32 35.60
CA ILE A 257 -2.69 2.39 35.17
C ILE A 257 -3.55 3.49 34.55
N PRO A 258 -3.67 4.68 35.18
CA PRO A 258 -4.48 5.75 34.60
C PRO A 258 -3.82 6.30 33.33
N PRO A 259 -4.59 6.84 32.36
CA PRO A 259 -3.96 7.49 31.21
C PRO A 259 -3.07 8.66 31.65
N PRO A 260 -2.01 8.99 30.90
CA PRO A 260 -1.31 10.26 31.06
C PRO A 260 -2.31 11.43 30.91
N LEU A 261 -2.11 12.54 31.60
CA LEU A 261 -2.99 13.72 31.55
C LEU A 261 -2.38 14.90 30.78
N GLU A 262 -1.08 14.83 30.49
CA GLU A 262 -0.40 15.89 29.75
C GLU A 262 -0.83 15.84 28.28
N SER A 263 -1.39 16.93 27.77
CA SER A 263 -1.70 17.08 26.36
C SER A 263 -0.42 17.02 25.52
N GLN A 264 -0.50 16.31 24.39
CA GLN A 264 0.59 16.16 23.43
C GLN A 264 0.06 16.54 22.04
N ASP A 265 -0.46 17.76 21.91
CA ASP A 265 -1.15 18.23 20.72
C ASP A 265 -0.18 18.65 19.60
N PHE A 266 -0.62 18.49 18.35
CA PHE A 266 0.11 18.92 17.15
C PHE A 266 -0.65 19.98 16.32
N LEU A 267 -1.90 20.27 16.68
CA LEU A 267 -2.69 21.28 15.99
C LEU A 267 -2.18 22.68 16.37
N PRO A 268 -1.90 23.59 15.41
CA PRO A 268 -1.28 24.89 15.69
C PRO A 268 -1.99 25.76 16.71
N ASP A 269 -3.31 25.67 16.83
CA ASP A 269 -4.14 26.40 17.78
C ASP A 269 -4.15 25.79 19.20
N LEU A 270 -3.75 24.52 19.33
CA LEU A 270 -3.62 23.82 20.61
C LEU A 270 -2.18 23.78 21.13
N MET A 271 -1.18 23.89 20.24
CA MET A 271 0.21 23.92 20.62
C MET A 271 0.60 25.26 21.29
N ASN A 272 1.34 25.19 22.40
CA ASN A 272 1.97 26.37 23.02
C ASN A 272 3.34 26.70 22.37
N VAL A 273 3.37 26.80 21.04
CA VAL A 273 4.60 27.10 20.27
C VAL A 273 4.39 28.26 19.30
N LYS A 274 5.40 29.12 19.15
CA LYS A 274 5.39 30.16 18.12
C LYS A 274 5.66 29.52 16.76
N MET A 275 4.71 29.63 15.84
CA MET A 275 4.91 29.21 14.44
C MET A 275 6.03 30.02 13.78
N ARG A 276 6.83 29.35 12.93
CA ARG A 276 7.94 29.99 12.19
C ARG A 276 7.40 31.03 11.22
N ASP A 277 8.01 32.22 11.22
CA ASP A 277 7.65 33.36 10.36
C ASP A 277 8.70 33.64 9.26
N ASP A 278 9.75 32.81 9.19
CA ASP A 278 10.86 32.93 8.25
C ASP A 278 10.65 32.16 6.93
N ILE A 279 9.68 31.24 6.86
CA ILE A 279 9.33 30.48 5.66
C ILE A 279 8.75 31.42 4.59
N LYS A 280 9.36 31.45 3.41
CA LYS A 280 8.91 32.26 2.27
C LYS A 280 8.09 31.40 1.30
N PRO A 281 7.04 31.94 0.66
CA PRO A 281 6.23 31.18 -0.30
C PRO A 281 7.06 30.61 -1.45
N LEU A 282 6.78 29.35 -1.82
CA LEU A 282 7.30 28.69 -3.01
C LEU A 282 6.11 28.29 -3.89
N HIS A 283 5.97 28.95 -5.05
CA HIS A 283 4.86 28.71 -5.97
C HIS A 283 5.29 27.83 -7.14
N VAL A 284 4.56 26.74 -7.38
CA VAL A 284 4.70 25.88 -8.57
C VAL A 284 3.59 26.26 -9.55
N VAL A 285 3.95 26.77 -10.72
CA VAL A 285 2.99 27.31 -11.70
C VAL A 285 3.29 26.77 -13.09
N GLN A 286 2.25 26.28 -13.76
CA GLN A 286 2.29 25.83 -15.16
C GLN A 286 1.43 26.78 -16.03
N PRO A 287 2.00 27.89 -16.53
CA PRO A 287 1.23 28.97 -17.16
C PRO A 287 0.55 28.55 -18.48
N GLU A 288 1.03 27.49 -19.12
CA GLU A 288 0.50 26.94 -20.38
C GLU A 288 -0.28 25.65 -20.16
N GLY A 289 -0.57 25.30 -18.90
CA GLY A 289 -1.20 24.04 -18.53
C GLY A 289 -0.22 22.88 -18.38
N VAL A 290 -0.80 21.69 -18.17
CA VAL A 290 -0.07 20.45 -18.00
C VAL A 290 0.31 19.81 -19.34
N SER A 291 1.36 18.98 -19.32
CA SER A 291 1.87 18.23 -20.47
C SER A 291 1.31 16.81 -20.56
N PHE A 292 0.59 16.34 -19.53
CA PHE A 292 -0.17 15.09 -19.60
C PHE A 292 -1.57 15.33 -20.15
N LYS A 293 -2.17 14.29 -20.71
CA LYS A 293 -3.56 14.26 -21.18
C LYS A 293 -4.30 13.15 -20.46
N MET A 294 -5.58 13.39 -20.19
CA MET A 294 -6.51 12.42 -19.61
C MET A 294 -7.69 12.20 -20.55
N ASP A 295 -8.03 10.95 -20.80
CA ASP A 295 -9.29 10.52 -21.42
C ASP A 295 -9.96 9.50 -20.49
N GLY A 296 -10.92 9.97 -19.69
CA GLY A 296 -11.43 9.21 -18.55
C GLY A 296 -10.29 8.81 -17.62
N HIS A 297 -10.06 7.50 -17.50
CA HIS A 297 -8.99 6.90 -16.68
C HIS A 297 -7.70 6.62 -17.46
N VAL A 298 -7.63 6.95 -18.76
CA VAL A 298 -6.43 6.75 -19.59
C VAL A 298 -5.56 8.00 -19.55
N LEU A 299 -4.30 7.82 -19.15
CA LEU A 299 -3.28 8.86 -19.08
C LEU A 299 -2.28 8.73 -20.23
N GLU A 300 -1.91 9.86 -20.84
CA GLU A 300 -0.80 9.98 -21.78
C GLU A 300 0.16 11.11 -21.35
N TRP A 301 1.46 10.82 -21.24
CA TRP A 301 2.47 11.81 -20.84
C TRP A 301 3.87 11.40 -21.29
N GLN A 302 4.58 12.28 -22.01
CA GLN A 302 6.01 12.07 -22.36
C GLN A 302 6.32 10.63 -22.83
N ASN A 303 5.62 10.18 -23.87
CA ASN A 303 5.65 8.82 -24.44
C ASN A 303 5.01 7.70 -23.60
N TRP A 304 4.72 7.92 -22.32
CA TRP A 304 3.95 6.97 -21.51
C TRP A 304 2.48 6.98 -21.86
N LYS A 305 1.87 5.80 -21.83
CA LYS A 305 0.41 5.62 -21.84
C LYS A 305 0.01 4.51 -20.89
N MET A 306 -1.01 4.75 -20.06
CA MET A 306 -1.49 3.81 -19.04
C MET A 306 -2.96 4.05 -18.68
N HIS A 307 -3.60 3.07 -18.05
CA HIS A 307 -4.89 3.19 -17.39
C HIS A 307 -4.71 3.29 -15.86
N ILE A 308 -5.49 4.14 -15.20
CA ILE A 308 -5.42 4.37 -13.75
C ILE A 308 -6.77 3.98 -13.13
N ALA A 309 -6.81 2.87 -12.41
CA ALA A 309 -8.00 2.41 -11.70
C ALA A 309 -7.94 2.72 -10.20
N PHE A 310 -9.11 2.90 -9.60
CA PHE A 310 -9.31 2.85 -8.16
C PHE A 310 -9.89 1.48 -7.77
N HIS A 311 -9.34 0.86 -6.74
CA HIS A 311 -9.78 -0.43 -6.21
C HIS A 311 -9.95 -0.36 -4.68
N HIS A 312 -11.02 -0.94 -4.14
CA HIS A 312 -11.34 -0.87 -2.71
C HIS A 312 -10.19 -1.38 -1.81
N ARG A 313 -9.46 -2.42 -2.25
CA ARG A 313 -8.35 -3.02 -1.49
C ARG A 313 -7.00 -2.37 -1.74
N GLU A 314 -6.67 -2.11 -3.00
CA GLU A 314 -5.33 -1.68 -3.43
C GLU A 314 -5.18 -0.16 -3.46
N GLY A 315 -6.29 0.58 -3.51
CA GLY A 315 -6.27 1.99 -3.87
C GLY A 315 -5.94 2.15 -5.35
N ILE A 316 -4.73 2.61 -5.66
CA ILE A 316 -4.27 2.80 -7.04
C ILE A 316 -3.92 1.45 -7.68
N ALA A 317 -4.44 1.21 -8.87
CA ALA A 317 -3.93 0.17 -9.76
C ALA A 317 -3.64 0.75 -11.15
N LEU A 318 -2.38 0.62 -11.59
CA LEU A 318 -1.95 1.07 -12.90
C LEU A 318 -1.94 -0.11 -13.86
N SER A 319 -2.55 0.05 -15.02
CA SER A 319 -2.67 -1.01 -16.01
C SER A 319 -2.25 -0.59 -17.40
N THR A 320 -1.91 -1.59 -18.22
CA THR A 320 -1.56 -1.44 -19.64
C THR A 320 -0.53 -0.34 -19.87
N ILE A 321 0.54 -0.37 -19.07
CA ILE A 321 1.64 0.61 -19.11
C ILE A 321 2.47 0.34 -20.36
N THR A 322 2.52 1.33 -21.24
CA THR A 322 3.27 1.28 -22.50
C THR A 322 4.13 2.53 -22.67
N TYR A 323 5.14 2.43 -23.52
CA TYR A 323 6.00 3.53 -23.92
C TYR A 323 6.07 3.63 -25.44
N ASN A 324 5.90 4.84 -25.97
CA ASN A 324 6.05 5.12 -27.40
C ASN A 324 7.54 5.37 -27.74
N ASP A 325 8.22 4.33 -28.22
CA ASP A 325 9.61 4.40 -28.67
C ASP A 325 9.66 4.80 -30.15
N HIS A 326 9.58 6.12 -30.39
CA HIS A 326 9.65 6.73 -31.73
C HIS A 326 8.67 6.14 -32.77
N GLY A 327 7.41 5.94 -32.36
CA GLY A 327 6.33 5.41 -33.19
C GLY A 327 6.01 3.94 -32.94
N GLU A 328 6.88 3.21 -32.26
CA GLU A 328 6.61 1.84 -31.80
C GLU A 328 6.02 1.87 -30.38
N ILE A 329 4.76 1.45 -30.23
CA ILE A 329 4.16 1.27 -28.89
C ILE A 329 4.67 -0.01 -28.27
N ARG A 330 5.49 0.13 -27.23
CA ARG A 330 6.17 -0.98 -26.56
C ARG A 330 5.55 -1.20 -25.18
N PRO A 331 4.95 -2.37 -24.92
CA PRO A 331 4.39 -2.67 -23.61
C PRO A 331 5.48 -2.89 -22.56
N ILE A 332 5.18 -2.50 -21.32
CA ILE A 332 6.10 -2.60 -20.18
C ILE A 332 5.49 -3.48 -19.08
N PHE A 333 4.39 -3.04 -18.47
CA PHE A 333 3.67 -3.79 -17.44
C PHE A 333 2.19 -3.85 -17.79
N TYR A 334 1.57 -5.03 -17.70
CA TYR A 334 0.12 -5.14 -17.77
C TYR A 334 -0.54 -4.56 -16.53
N ARG A 335 0.05 -4.76 -15.35
CA ARG A 335 -0.48 -4.22 -14.08
C ARG A 335 0.61 -3.98 -13.03
N LEU A 336 0.51 -2.87 -12.32
CA LEU A 336 1.38 -2.48 -11.21
C LEU A 336 0.54 -1.91 -10.06
N SER A 337 0.62 -2.51 -8.88
CA SER A 337 -0.10 -2.06 -7.68
C SER A 337 0.52 -2.58 -6.38
N LEU A 338 0.16 -1.97 -5.24
CA LEU A 338 0.42 -2.50 -3.91
C LEU A 338 -0.76 -3.39 -3.49
N VAL A 339 -0.51 -4.68 -3.26
CA VAL A 339 -1.58 -5.68 -3.11
C VAL A 339 -1.74 -6.21 -1.69
N GLU A 340 -0.74 -6.04 -0.85
CA GLU A 340 -0.82 -6.40 0.56
C GLU A 340 0.20 -5.62 1.39
N MET A 341 -0.10 -5.46 2.68
CA MET A 341 0.89 -5.07 3.67
C MET A 341 0.62 -5.76 4.99
N VAL A 342 1.63 -5.83 5.86
CA VAL A 342 1.47 -6.27 7.23
C VAL A 342 2.32 -5.41 8.17
N VAL A 343 1.76 -5.04 9.33
CA VAL A 343 2.41 -4.18 10.33
C VAL A 343 2.64 -4.93 11.65
N PRO A 344 3.58 -5.87 11.73
CA PRO A 344 3.78 -6.70 12.91
C PRO A 344 4.46 -5.94 14.05
N TYR A 345 3.84 -5.93 15.24
CA TYR A 345 4.43 -5.40 16.46
C TYR A 345 5.28 -6.45 17.20
N GLY A 346 6.34 -5.99 17.87
CA GLY A 346 7.38 -6.82 18.47
C GLY A 346 7.20 -7.12 19.96
N ALA A 347 6.21 -6.53 20.64
CA ALA A 347 5.94 -6.79 22.05
C ALA A 347 5.31 -8.18 22.23
N PRO A 348 5.99 -9.12 22.91
CA PRO A 348 5.55 -10.51 22.98
C PRO A 348 4.42 -10.75 23.98
N GLU A 349 4.22 -9.86 24.95
CA GLU A 349 3.25 -10.00 26.02
C GLU A 349 1.82 -9.77 25.54
N TYR A 350 0.94 -10.71 25.90
CA TYR A 350 -0.46 -10.66 25.52
C TYR A 350 -1.16 -9.37 25.99
N PRO A 351 -2.02 -8.72 25.16
CA PRO A 351 -2.51 -9.09 23.84
C PRO A 351 -1.73 -8.49 22.67
N HIS A 352 -0.59 -7.85 22.91
CA HIS A 352 0.13 -7.14 21.86
C HIS A 352 0.56 -8.00 20.67
N PRO A 353 0.80 -9.33 20.78
CA PRO A 353 0.98 -10.20 19.64
C PRO A 353 -0.19 -10.25 18.66
N ARG A 354 -1.39 -9.72 18.99
CA ARG A 354 -2.52 -9.55 18.07
C ARG A 354 -2.37 -8.33 17.15
N LYS A 355 -1.44 -7.42 17.44
CA LYS A 355 -1.17 -6.23 16.63
C LYS A 355 -0.26 -6.60 15.46
N PHE A 356 -0.87 -7.00 14.36
CA PHE A 356 -0.20 -7.27 13.10
C PHE A 356 -1.17 -7.12 11.93
N ALA A 357 -1.70 -5.90 11.81
CA ALA A 357 -2.73 -5.56 10.84
C ALA A 357 -2.24 -5.89 9.43
N PHE A 358 -3.11 -6.52 8.63
CA PHE A 358 -2.92 -6.62 7.19
C PHE A 358 -3.74 -5.51 6.53
N ASP A 359 -3.23 -4.29 6.46
CA ASP A 359 -4.12 -3.14 6.23
C ASP A 359 -4.87 -3.20 4.90
N ALA A 360 -4.24 -3.73 3.84
CA ALA A 360 -4.95 -3.97 2.60
C ALA A 360 -5.98 -5.11 2.72
N GLY A 361 -5.57 -6.30 3.20
CA GLY A 361 -6.45 -7.46 3.29
C GLY A 361 -7.53 -7.43 4.35
N GLU A 362 -7.32 -6.71 5.45
CA GLU A 362 -8.25 -6.61 6.58
C GLU A 362 -9.16 -5.37 6.50
N TYR A 363 -8.71 -4.26 5.90
CA TYR A 363 -9.49 -3.01 5.87
C TYR A 363 -9.71 -2.46 4.46
N GLY A 364 -8.68 -2.54 3.61
CA GLY A 364 -8.69 -2.03 2.24
C GLY A 364 -8.18 -0.60 2.13
N MET A 365 -7.04 -0.41 1.47
CA MET A 365 -6.37 0.89 1.36
C MET A 365 -7.19 1.90 0.56
N GLY A 366 -7.96 1.45 -0.43
CA GLY A 366 -8.87 2.30 -1.19
C GLY A 366 -10.08 2.74 -0.35
N VAL A 367 -10.67 1.83 0.43
CA VAL A 367 -11.76 2.15 1.36
C VAL A 367 -11.32 3.18 2.40
N MET A 368 -10.07 3.11 2.82
CA MET A 368 -9.43 3.98 3.81
C MET A 368 -8.76 5.23 3.20
N ALA A 369 -8.98 5.49 1.91
CA ALA A 369 -8.38 6.63 1.23
C ALA A 369 -8.98 7.97 1.70
N ASN A 370 -8.17 9.03 1.64
CA ASN A 370 -8.60 10.39 1.99
C ASN A 370 -9.19 11.13 0.78
N ASP A 371 -9.98 12.17 1.05
CA ASP A 371 -10.34 13.17 0.04
C ASP A 371 -9.25 14.25 0.01
N LEU A 372 -8.41 14.22 -1.03
CA LEU A 372 -7.22 15.07 -1.12
C LEU A 372 -7.61 16.53 -1.43
N THR A 373 -7.04 17.45 -0.68
CA THR A 373 -7.32 18.88 -0.77
C THR A 373 -6.32 19.57 -1.71
N LEU A 374 -6.85 20.31 -2.68
CA LEU A 374 -6.06 21.07 -3.65
C LEU A 374 -5.13 22.07 -2.95
N GLY A 375 -3.83 22.00 -3.26
CA GLY A 375 -2.82 22.92 -2.73
C GLY A 375 -2.30 22.58 -1.33
N CYS A 376 -2.83 21.54 -0.68
CA CYS A 376 -2.32 21.01 0.59
C CYS A 376 -1.59 19.68 0.38
N ASP A 377 -2.31 18.64 -0.07
CA ASP A 377 -1.75 17.29 -0.23
C ASP A 377 -0.95 17.16 -1.53
N CYS A 378 -1.44 17.81 -2.60
CA CYS A 378 -0.77 17.85 -3.91
C CYS A 378 -0.61 19.32 -4.36
N LEU A 379 0.62 19.71 -4.71
CA LEU A 379 1.01 21.08 -5.03
C LEU A 379 1.26 21.27 -6.53
N GLY A 380 0.72 22.34 -7.12
CA GLY A 380 0.87 22.67 -8.54
C GLY A 380 -0.46 22.65 -9.28
N GLN A 381 -0.46 22.21 -10.55
CA GLN A 381 -1.68 22.06 -11.34
C GLN A 381 -2.11 20.59 -11.33
N ILE A 382 -3.19 20.30 -10.60
CA ILE A 382 -3.58 18.94 -10.24
C ILE A 382 -4.83 18.48 -11.01
N HIS A 383 -4.81 17.25 -11.48
CA HIS A 383 -6.00 16.52 -11.93
C HIS A 383 -6.35 15.45 -10.89
N TYR A 384 -7.62 15.32 -10.54
CA TYR A 384 -8.08 14.32 -9.57
C TYR A 384 -8.98 13.28 -10.24
N LEU A 385 -8.82 12.02 -9.86
CA LEU A 385 -9.77 10.95 -10.15
C LEU A 385 -10.56 10.58 -8.89
N PRO A 386 -11.86 10.25 -9.03
CA PRO A 386 -12.69 9.79 -7.93
C PRO A 386 -12.55 8.28 -7.70
N GLY A 387 -13.03 7.84 -6.53
CA GLY A 387 -13.15 6.43 -6.16
C GLY A 387 -14.48 6.19 -5.45
N ALA A 388 -14.95 4.94 -5.47
CA ALA A 388 -16.17 4.54 -4.81
C ALA A 388 -16.08 3.14 -4.22
N TYR A 389 -16.77 2.92 -3.11
CA TYR A 389 -16.94 1.61 -2.47
C TYR A 389 -18.35 1.47 -1.90
N VAL A 390 -18.71 0.26 -1.45
CA VAL A 390 -20.06 -0.06 -0.98
C VAL A 390 -20.20 0.15 0.53
N ALA A 391 -21.32 0.73 0.96
CA ALA A 391 -21.75 0.78 2.35
C ALA A 391 -22.54 -0.49 2.74
N HIS A 392 -22.75 -0.72 4.04
CA HIS A 392 -23.52 -1.86 4.56
C HIS A 392 -24.90 -1.99 3.95
N ASP A 393 -25.52 -0.84 3.66
CA ASP A 393 -26.84 -0.74 3.03
C ASP A 393 -26.76 -0.72 1.50
N GLY A 394 -25.67 -1.17 0.89
CA GLY A 394 -25.53 -1.31 -0.55
C GLY A 394 -25.51 0.02 -1.32
N SER A 395 -25.60 1.17 -0.66
CA SER A 395 -25.33 2.47 -1.28
C SER A 395 -23.83 2.59 -1.60
N ALA A 396 -23.49 3.45 -2.56
CA ALA A 396 -22.09 3.72 -2.88
C ALA A 396 -21.60 4.95 -2.12
N VAL A 397 -20.50 4.80 -1.39
CA VAL A 397 -19.73 5.89 -0.81
C VAL A 397 -18.73 6.39 -1.84
N VAL A 398 -18.73 7.69 -2.12
CA VAL A 398 -17.86 8.31 -3.14
C VAL A 398 -16.85 9.24 -2.48
N ILE A 399 -15.59 9.10 -2.89
CA ILE A 399 -14.48 10.01 -2.56
C ILE A 399 -14.09 10.74 -3.85
N LYS A 400 -14.28 12.06 -3.90
CA LYS A 400 -14.13 12.84 -5.13
C LYS A 400 -12.68 12.99 -5.56
N ASN A 401 -11.79 13.32 -4.63
CA ASN A 401 -10.40 13.64 -4.92
C ASN A 401 -9.47 12.56 -4.35
N VAL A 402 -9.67 11.29 -4.73
CA VAL A 402 -8.95 10.19 -4.08
C VAL A 402 -7.56 9.95 -4.67
N ILE A 403 -7.40 10.13 -5.98
CA ILE A 403 -6.10 10.00 -6.67
C ILE A 403 -5.75 11.36 -7.25
N CYS A 404 -4.58 11.88 -6.90
CA CYS A 404 -4.05 13.11 -7.49
C CYS A 404 -3.00 12.79 -8.56
N ILE A 405 -3.11 13.48 -9.69
CA ILE A 405 -2.25 13.34 -10.86
C ILE A 405 -1.68 14.71 -11.20
N HIS A 406 -0.36 14.80 -11.23
CA HIS A 406 0.36 16.02 -11.60
C HIS A 406 1.75 15.68 -12.13
N GLU A 407 2.47 16.69 -12.58
CA GLU A 407 3.86 16.53 -12.96
C GLU A 407 4.70 17.58 -12.24
N GLU A 408 5.92 17.22 -11.87
CA GLU A 408 6.81 18.08 -11.12
C GLU A 408 8.24 18.04 -11.68
N ASP A 409 9.00 19.08 -11.38
CA ASP A 409 10.42 19.11 -11.70
C ASP A 409 11.17 18.08 -10.85
N ALA A 410 12.02 17.30 -11.50
CA ALA A 410 12.83 16.24 -10.88
C ALA A 410 14.34 16.51 -11.05
N GLY A 411 14.75 17.79 -11.09
CA GLY A 411 16.15 18.17 -11.20
C GLY A 411 16.73 17.98 -12.60
N LEU A 412 17.96 17.46 -12.69
CA LEU A 412 18.63 17.20 -13.98
C LEU A 412 18.28 15.81 -14.49
N LEU A 413 17.91 15.71 -15.76
CA LEU A 413 17.75 14.44 -16.46
C LEU A 413 19.12 13.91 -16.89
N TRP A 414 19.89 14.74 -17.59
CA TRP A 414 21.26 14.46 -17.96
C TRP A 414 22.04 15.76 -18.24
N LYS A 415 23.37 15.70 -18.09
CA LYS A 415 24.27 16.82 -18.36
C LYS A 415 25.63 16.30 -18.81
N HIS A 416 26.26 16.99 -19.75
CA HIS A 416 27.66 16.77 -20.10
C HIS A 416 28.37 18.10 -20.39
N THR A 417 29.67 18.15 -20.10
CA THR A 417 30.55 19.28 -20.43
C THR A 417 31.86 18.75 -20.98
N ASP A 418 32.22 19.18 -22.18
CA ASP A 418 33.57 18.97 -22.70
C ASP A 418 34.50 20.05 -22.12
N TYR A 419 35.45 19.63 -21.29
CA TYR A 419 36.37 20.52 -20.58
C TYR A 419 37.44 21.14 -21.50
N ARG A 420 37.60 20.63 -22.73
CA ARG A 420 38.63 21.08 -23.65
C ARG A 420 38.37 22.52 -24.09
N VAL A 421 39.41 23.23 -24.50
CA VAL A 421 39.28 24.59 -25.04
C VAL A 421 38.34 24.57 -26.25
N GLY A 422 37.27 25.36 -26.20
CA GLY A 422 36.20 25.35 -27.23
C GLY A 422 35.16 24.24 -27.06
N GLY A 423 35.24 23.43 -26.00
CA GLY A 423 34.27 22.40 -25.64
C GLY A 423 32.91 22.99 -25.26
N ARG A 424 31.84 22.21 -25.48
CA ARG A 424 30.45 22.61 -25.24
C ARG A 424 29.91 21.95 -23.97
N SER A 425 28.95 22.61 -23.32
CA SER A 425 28.13 22.02 -22.28
C SER A 425 26.67 21.93 -22.73
N HIS A 426 25.98 20.90 -22.25
CA HIS A 426 24.56 20.71 -22.49
C HIS A 426 23.91 20.09 -21.26
N SER A 427 22.75 20.62 -20.86
CA SER A 427 22.00 20.16 -19.70
C SER A 427 20.52 20.07 -20.04
N VAL A 428 19.86 19.00 -19.61
CA VAL A 428 18.43 18.79 -19.76
C VAL A 428 17.81 18.57 -18.39
N ARG A 429 16.71 19.26 -18.10
CA ARG A 429 15.96 19.08 -16.85
C ARG A 429 15.04 17.88 -16.95
N SER A 430 14.86 17.21 -15.82
CA SER A 430 13.92 16.10 -15.68
C SER A 430 12.58 16.63 -15.19
N ARG A 431 11.51 16.07 -15.73
CA ARG A 431 10.18 16.10 -15.14
C ARG A 431 9.78 14.67 -14.79
N ARG A 432 8.98 14.53 -13.74
CA ARG A 432 8.30 13.27 -13.44
C ARG A 432 6.80 13.48 -13.37
N LEU A 433 6.06 12.51 -13.88
CA LEU A 433 4.64 12.38 -13.61
C LEU A 433 4.45 11.70 -12.26
N VAL A 434 3.47 12.16 -11.50
CA VAL A 434 3.09 11.64 -10.18
C VAL A 434 1.64 11.18 -10.23
N VAL A 435 1.39 9.93 -9.85
CA VAL A 435 0.06 9.41 -9.53
C VAL A 435 0.08 9.01 -8.05
N SER A 436 -0.69 9.72 -7.22
CA SER A 436 -0.60 9.60 -5.76
C SER A 436 -1.95 9.46 -5.06
N MET A 437 -1.95 8.78 -3.93
CA MET A 437 -3.09 8.60 -3.02
C MET A 437 -2.58 8.58 -1.59
N VAL A 438 -3.38 9.12 -0.66
CA VAL A 438 -3.18 9.01 0.79
C VAL A 438 -4.29 8.15 1.39
N CYS A 439 -3.95 7.24 2.30
CA CYS A 439 -4.93 6.52 3.11
C CYS A 439 -4.55 6.54 4.59
N THR A 440 -5.58 6.62 5.45
CA THR A 440 -5.45 6.64 6.91
C THR A 440 -5.92 5.32 7.49
N LEU A 441 -5.01 4.62 8.17
CA LEU A 441 -5.26 3.34 8.81
C LEU A 441 -5.17 3.55 10.32
N ALA A 442 -6.31 3.97 10.90
CA ALA A 442 -6.41 4.44 12.27
C ALA A 442 -5.36 5.52 12.57
N ASN A 443 -4.25 5.15 13.20
CA ASN A 443 -3.20 6.06 13.63
C ASN A 443 -2.19 6.43 12.53
N TYR A 444 -1.99 5.59 11.51
CA TYR A 444 -0.97 5.82 10.47
C TYR A 444 -1.54 6.43 9.20
N GLU A 445 -0.75 7.31 8.58
CA GLU A 445 -0.94 7.74 7.19
C GLU A 445 0.08 7.08 6.27
N TYR A 446 -0.40 6.54 5.16
CA TYR A 446 0.44 6.04 4.08
C TYR A 446 0.17 6.81 2.79
N ILE A 447 1.25 7.23 2.12
CA ILE A 447 1.18 7.96 0.85
C ILE A 447 1.87 7.11 -0.22
N TRP A 448 1.08 6.68 -1.20
CA TRP A 448 1.52 5.85 -2.31
C TRP A 448 1.81 6.75 -3.50
N ASN A 449 3.06 6.82 -3.95
CA ASN A 449 3.42 7.65 -5.10
C ASN A 449 4.02 6.79 -6.20
N TYR A 450 3.35 6.74 -7.36
CA TYR A 450 3.89 6.16 -8.57
C TYR A 450 4.46 7.28 -9.43
N TYR A 451 5.77 7.24 -9.64
CA TYR A 451 6.51 8.19 -10.47
C TYR A 451 6.90 7.57 -11.81
N PHE A 452 6.70 8.33 -12.88
CA PHE A 452 7.17 7.99 -14.22
C PHE A 452 8.10 9.09 -14.72
N TYR A 453 9.25 8.70 -15.26
CA TYR A 453 10.31 9.62 -15.66
C TYR A 453 10.52 9.64 -17.18
N GLN A 454 11.09 10.73 -17.68
CA GLN A 454 11.38 10.91 -19.10
C GLN A 454 12.53 10.02 -19.62
N ASP A 455 13.29 9.37 -18.73
CA ASP A 455 14.33 8.39 -19.09
C ASP A 455 13.79 6.94 -19.13
N GLY A 456 12.48 6.76 -19.00
CA GLY A 456 11.84 5.44 -18.97
C GLY A 456 11.82 4.78 -17.58
N ASN A 457 12.34 5.41 -16.53
CA ASN A 457 12.25 4.83 -15.18
C ASN A 457 10.81 4.91 -14.64
N ILE A 458 10.47 3.91 -13.82
CA ILE A 458 9.29 3.90 -12.95
C ILE A 458 9.79 3.80 -11.50
N GLU A 459 9.22 4.57 -10.59
CA GLU A 459 9.52 4.49 -9.15
C GLU A 459 8.22 4.40 -8.36
N LEU A 460 8.17 3.51 -7.39
CA LEU A 460 7.16 3.52 -6.34
C LEU A 460 7.81 4.05 -5.07
N GLU A 461 7.31 5.18 -4.57
CA GLU A 461 7.67 5.72 -3.26
C GLU A 461 6.50 5.55 -2.29
N ILE A 462 6.76 4.87 -1.19
CA ILE A 462 5.88 4.73 -0.04
C ILE A 462 6.38 5.70 1.02
N ARG A 463 5.50 6.60 1.48
CA ARG A 463 5.78 7.48 2.62
C ARG A 463 4.94 7.06 3.81
N LEU A 464 5.56 7.00 4.97
CA LEU A 464 4.92 6.69 6.24
C LEU A 464 4.89 7.97 7.08
N SER A 465 3.73 8.36 7.58
CA SER A 465 3.54 9.50 8.50
C SER A 465 2.39 9.18 9.46
N GLY A 466 1.80 10.19 10.08
CA GLY A 466 0.74 10.01 11.07
C GLY A 466 1.28 9.81 12.48
N ILE A 467 0.54 9.12 13.32
CA ILE A 467 0.79 9.03 14.75
C ILE A 467 1.18 7.60 15.10
N LEU A 468 2.13 7.44 16.03
CA LEU A 468 2.53 6.14 16.54
C LEU A 468 1.34 5.44 17.25
N GLN A 469 1.16 4.15 17.01
CA GLN A 469 0.32 3.33 17.89
C GLN A 469 1.05 3.17 19.23
N VAL A 470 0.39 3.57 20.31
CA VAL A 470 0.98 3.59 21.66
C VAL A 470 0.17 2.80 22.66
N TYR A 471 0.80 2.44 23.76
CA TYR A 471 0.17 1.86 24.93
C TYR A 471 0.67 2.57 26.19
N VAL A 472 -0.13 2.54 27.25
CA VAL A 472 0.20 3.22 28.50
C VAL A 472 1.29 2.47 29.26
N ALA A 473 2.27 3.22 29.78
CA ALA A 473 3.28 2.71 30.71
C ALA A 473 3.06 3.27 32.12
N LYS A 474 3.45 2.50 33.13
CA LYS A 474 3.58 3.04 34.49
C LYS A 474 4.84 3.92 34.58
N ASP A 475 4.88 4.82 35.56
CA ASP A 475 6.12 5.50 35.95
C ASP A 475 7.23 4.47 36.22
N ASP A 476 8.42 4.75 35.70
CA ASP A 476 9.63 3.93 35.80
C ASP A 476 9.49 2.48 35.27
N GLU A 477 8.46 2.20 34.46
CA GLU A 477 8.29 0.91 33.81
C GLU A 477 9.33 0.70 32.70
N PRO A 478 10.11 -0.39 32.73
CA PRO A 478 11.01 -0.72 31.64
C PRO A 478 10.23 -1.06 30.35
N THR A 479 10.68 -0.57 29.20
CA THR A 479 10.06 -0.84 27.89
C THR A 479 11.00 -1.65 26.99
N PRO A 480 11.25 -2.95 27.23
CA PRO A 480 12.23 -3.73 26.47
C PRO A 480 11.89 -3.88 24.97
N TYR A 481 10.63 -3.69 24.60
CA TYR A 481 10.10 -3.87 23.24
C TYR A 481 9.46 -2.60 22.68
N GLY A 482 9.80 -1.44 23.23
CA GLY A 482 9.27 -0.15 22.81
C GLY A 482 10.09 1.02 23.33
N THR A 483 9.72 2.21 22.90
CA THR A 483 10.35 3.45 23.32
C THR A 483 9.32 4.35 23.99
N LEU A 484 9.66 4.87 25.17
CA LEU A 484 8.91 5.96 25.77
C LEU A 484 9.16 7.23 24.95
N VAL A 485 8.17 7.61 24.14
CA VAL A 485 8.25 8.79 23.25
C VAL A 485 7.81 10.07 23.96
N ALA A 486 7.06 9.92 25.04
CA ALA A 486 6.67 10.95 26.00
C ALA A 486 6.47 10.27 27.38
N PRO A 487 6.36 11.04 28.48
CA PRO A 487 6.11 10.46 29.80
C PRO A 487 4.94 9.47 29.77
N ARG A 488 5.21 8.21 30.12
CA ARG A 488 4.22 7.12 30.22
C ARG A 488 3.53 6.72 28.89
N ILE A 489 4.03 7.18 27.75
CA ILE A 489 3.54 6.82 26.41
C ILE A 489 4.56 5.90 25.74
N ASN A 490 4.26 4.61 25.68
CA ASN A 490 5.15 3.59 25.12
C ASN A 490 4.75 3.23 23.69
N ALA A 491 5.64 3.51 22.73
CA ALA A 491 5.49 3.11 21.33
C ALA A 491 6.25 1.79 21.09
N HIS A 492 5.52 0.71 20.82
CA HIS A 492 6.12 -0.60 20.61
C HIS A 492 6.88 -0.68 19.27
N TYR A 493 8.02 -1.39 19.25
CA TYR A 493 8.74 -1.69 18.02
C TYR A 493 7.86 -2.46 17.04
N HIS A 494 7.97 -2.17 15.75
CA HIS A 494 7.17 -2.83 14.73
C HIS A 494 7.85 -2.75 13.36
N GLN A 495 7.35 -3.50 12.38
CA GLN A 495 7.75 -3.38 10.99
C GLN A 495 6.58 -2.88 10.15
N HIS A 496 6.87 -2.25 9.02
CA HIS A 496 5.91 -2.01 7.95
C HIS A 496 6.41 -2.75 6.72
N ILE A 497 5.70 -3.78 6.27
CA ILE A 497 6.15 -4.63 5.15
C ILE A 497 5.06 -4.69 4.09
N PHE A 498 5.41 -4.40 2.85
CA PHE A 498 4.52 -4.22 1.71
C PHE A 498 4.84 -5.25 0.63
N SER A 499 3.81 -5.65 -0.11
CA SER A 499 3.92 -6.48 -1.30
C SER A 499 3.46 -5.70 -2.53
N VAL A 500 4.39 -5.42 -3.43
CA VAL A 500 4.13 -4.77 -4.72
C VAL A 500 3.97 -5.86 -5.77
N ARG A 501 2.80 -5.94 -6.40
CA ARG A 501 2.54 -6.87 -7.51
C ARG A 501 2.89 -6.20 -8.82
N VAL A 502 3.77 -6.85 -9.58
CA VAL A 502 4.15 -6.48 -10.94
C VAL A 502 3.73 -7.62 -11.86
N ASP A 503 2.88 -7.29 -12.81
CA ASP A 503 2.44 -8.18 -13.88
C ASP A 503 3.10 -7.70 -15.18
N PRO A 504 4.30 -8.22 -15.48
CA PRO A 504 5.10 -7.71 -16.57
C PRO A 504 4.53 -8.08 -17.94
N MET A 505 4.79 -7.20 -18.90
CA MET A 505 4.44 -7.38 -20.31
C MET A 505 5.52 -6.72 -21.17
N LEU A 506 6.79 -6.93 -20.84
CA LEU A 506 7.92 -6.26 -21.48
C LEU A 506 8.03 -6.70 -22.95
N ASP A 507 7.74 -5.81 -23.90
CA ASP A 507 7.64 -6.14 -25.34
C ASP A 507 6.74 -7.35 -25.67
N GLY A 508 5.83 -7.75 -24.77
CA GLY A 508 4.93 -8.90 -24.93
C GLY A 508 4.74 -9.69 -23.62
N LEU A 509 3.89 -10.72 -23.65
CA LEU A 509 3.48 -11.46 -22.43
C LEU A 509 4.54 -12.43 -21.90
N ASN A 510 5.40 -12.95 -22.77
CA ASN A 510 6.35 -14.00 -22.37
C ASN A 510 7.62 -13.36 -21.81
N ASN A 511 7.77 -13.39 -20.48
CA ASN A 511 8.90 -12.79 -19.79
C ASN A 511 9.60 -13.83 -18.90
N SER A 512 10.85 -13.53 -18.54
CA SER A 512 11.65 -14.29 -17.58
C SER A 512 12.16 -13.37 -16.49
N VAL A 513 12.43 -13.92 -15.31
CA VAL A 513 13.13 -13.19 -14.24
C VAL A 513 14.55 -13.73 -14.08
N VAL A 514 15.52 -12.81 -14.09
CA VAL A 514 16.94 -13.09 -13.96
C VAL A 514 17.47 -12.47 -12.68
N GLU A 515 17.93 -13.29 -11.75
CA GLU A 515 18.72 -12.86 -10.61
C GLU A 515 20.15 -12.55 -11.05
N GLN A 516 20.69 -11.42 -10.58
CA GLN A 516 22.03 -10.97 -10.89
C GLN A 516 22.78 -10.57 -9.62
N ASP A 517 23.89 -11.24 -9.36
CA ASP A 517 24.84 -10.94 -8.29
C ASP A 517 26.08 -10.24 -8.87
N VAL A 518 26.61 -9.25 -8.17
CA VAL A 518 27.92 -8.62 -8.45
C VAL A 518 28.98 -9.32 -7.60
N ILE A 519 30.00 -9.89 -8.24
CA ILE A 519 31.03 -10.69 -7.57
C ILE A 519 32.43 -10.23 -7.99
N ALA A 520 33.38 -10.26 -7.05
CA ALA A 520 34.79 -10.11 -7.39
C ALA A 520 35.25 -11.29 -8.28
N LEU A 521 36.25 -11.06 -9.13
CA LEU A 521 36.93 -12.18 -9.79
C LEU A 521 37.61 -13.05 -8.71
N PRO A 522 37.49 -14.38 -8.77
CA PRO A 522 38.03 -15.27 -7.73
C PRO A 522 39.56 -15.34 -7.73
N GLN A 523 40.23 -14.80 -8.75
CA GLN A 523 41.68 -14.81 -8.87
C GLN A 523 42.34 -13.75 -7.97
N GLU A 524 43.36 -14.17 -7.23
CA GLU A 524 44.15 -13.30 -6.34
C GLU A 524 44.96 -12.23 -7.11
N PRO A 525 45.29 -11.09 -6.47
CA PRO A 525 46.24 -10.13 -7.01
C PRO A 525 47.57 -10.80 -7.39
N GLY A 526 48.10 -10.44 -8.56
CA GLY A 526 49.31 -11.02 -9.15
C GLY A 526 49.07 -12.20 -10.11
N SER A 527 47.83 -12.68 -10.24
CA SER A 527 47.43 -13.61 -11.32
C SER A 527 47.47 -12.95 -12.70
N ASP A 528 47.58 -13.75 -13.76
CA ASP A 528 47.55 -13.23 -15.15
C ASP A 528 46.17 -12.62 -15.48
N GLU A 529 45.08 -13.19 -14.95
CA GLU A 529 43.71 -12.75 -15.21
C GLU A 529 43.28 -11.55 -14.37
N ASN A 530 43.87 -11.33 -13.19
CA ASN A 530 43.50 -10.27 -12.26
C ASN A 530 44.73 -9.68 -11.54
N PHE A 531 45.77 -9.33 -12.31
CA PHE A 531 47.07 -8.88 -11.78
C PHE A 531 46.99 -7.81 -10.69
N ALA A 532 46.14 -6.80 -10.87
CA ALA A 532 45.97 -5.72 -9.90
C ALA A 532 44.87 -5.98 -8.85
N GLY A 533 44.15 -7.11 -8.91
CA GLY A 533 43.11 -7.47 -7.94
C GLY A 533 41.80 -6.68 -8.05
N ASN A 534 41.64 -5.83 -9.06
CA ASN A 534 40.52 -4.90 -9.18
C ASN A 534 39.29 -5.48 -9.91
N GLY A 535 39.40 -6.67 -10.47
CA GLY A 535 38.36 -7.27 -11.33
C GLY A 535 37.10 -7.68 -10.55
N PHE A 536 35.95 -7.40 -11.15
CA PHE A 536 34.64 -7.92 -10.72
C PHE A 536 33.78 -8.18 -11.95
N THR A 537 32.75 -9.00 -11.79
CA THR A 537 31.82 -9.38 -12.85
C THR A 537 30.43 -9.62 -12.28
N THR A 538 29.47 -9.99 -13.14
CA THR A 538 28.13 -10.38 -12.71
C THR A 538 27.89 -11.87 -12.91
N LYS A 539 27.28 -12.53 -11.94
CA LYS A 539 26.73 -13.88 -12.08
C LYS A 539 25.22 -13.77 -12.25
N SER A 540 24.69 -14.27 -13.36
CA SER A 540 23.25 -14.24 -13.67
C SER A 540 22.63 -15.63 -13.56
N THR A 541 21.44 -15.74 -13.00
CA THR A 541 20.67 -16.98 -12.86
C THR A 541 19.23 -16.72 -13.30
N VAL A 542 18.77 -17.41 -14.34
CA VAL A 542 17.37 -17.37 -14.78
C VAL A 542 16.55 -18.25 -13.85
N LEU A 543 15.44 -17.74 -13.33
CA LEU A 543 14.49 -18.51 -12.53
C LEU A 543 13.57 -19.29 -13.47
N LYS A 544 13.51 -20.62 -13.34
CA LYS A 544 12.88 -21.47 -14.37
C LYS A 544 11.53 -22.03 -13.98
N ASN A 545 11.33 -22.32 -12.71
CA ASN A 545 10.09 -22.87 -12.19
C ASN A 545 9.69 -22.18 -10.88
N GLU A 546 8.42 -22.28 -10.50
CA GLU A 546 7.88 -21.58 -9.31
C GLU A 546 8.65 -21.90 -8.02
N SER A 547 9.12 -23.14 -7.86
CA SER A 547 9.93 -23.56 -6.70
C SER A 547 11.29 -22.84 -6.57
N GLU A 548 11.79 -22.25 -7.66
CA GLU A 548 12.96 -21.38 -7.68
C GLU A 548 12.62 -19.89 -7.51
N GLY A 549 11.34 -19.52 -7.63
CA GLY A 549 10.85 -18.14 -7.73
C GLY A 549 10.92 -17.32 -6.43
N ALA A 550 11.10 -18.00 -5.29
CA ALA A 550 11.18 -17.41 -3.96
C ALA A 550 12.63 -17.02 -3.61
N ARG A 551 12.97 -15.73 -3.64
CA ARG A 551 14.37 -15.25 -3.52
C ARG A 551 14.59 -14.27 -2.36
N ASP A 552 15.74 -14.43 -1.70
CA ASP A 552 16.23 -13.45 -0.72
C ASP A 552 17.12 -12.39 -1.40
N PHE A 553 17.05 -11.17 -0.89
CA PHE A 553 18.02 -10.13 -1.21
C PHE A 553 19.36 -10.43 -0.54
N ASP A 554 20.46 -10.15 -1.23
CA ASP A 554 21.82 -10.28 -0.69
C ASP A 554 22.56 -8.94 -0.81
N PHE A 555 22.85 -8.34 0.34
CA PHE A 555 23.58 -7.07 0.42
C PHE A 555 25.05 -7.21 0.05
N ALA A 556 25.66 -8.38 0.27
CA ALA A 556 27.09 -8.60 0.05
C ALA A 556 27.42 -8.67 -1.45
N THR A 557 26.49 -9.21 -2.25
CA THR A 557 26.63 -9.30 -3.72
C THR A 557 25.88 -8.19 -4.47
N ASP A 558 25.29 -7.22 -3.75
CA ASP A 558 24.43 -6.18 -4.33
C ASP A 558 23.38 -6.78 -5.28
N ARG A 559 22.74 -7.88 -4.84
CA ARG A 559 21.81 -8.68 -5.65
C ARG A 559 20.69 -7.82 -6.23
N LYS A 560 20.38 -8.05 -7.50
CA LYS A 560 19.28 -7.41 -8.23
C LYS A 560 18.53 -8.44 -9.04
N TRP A 561 17.31 -8.10 -9.45
CA TRP A 561 16.55 -8.88 -10.41
C TRP A 561 16.26 -8.07 -11.65
N LYS A 562 16.15 -8.75 -12.79
CA LYS A 562 15.72 -8.17 -14.07
C LYS A 562 14.56 -8.99 -14.58
N ILE A 563 13.47 -8.32 -14.94
CA ILE A 563 12.43 -8.93 -15.76
C ILE A 563 12.84 -8.67 -17.21
N VAL A 564 12.90 -9.71 -18.04
CA VAL A 564 13.41 -9.63 -19.42
C VAL A 564 12.50 -10.33 -20.40
N ASN A 565 12.55 -9.93 -21.67
CA ASN A 565 11.93 -10.64 -22.77
C ASN A 565 13.01 -11.19 -23.72
N PRO A 566 13.22 -12.52 -23.76
CA PRO A 566 14.27 -13.12 -24.59
C PRO A 566 13.95 -13.09 -26.10
N ALA A 567 12.72 -12.78 -26.50
CA ALA A 567 12.35 -12.68 -27.91
C ALA A 567 12.88 -11.41 -28.60
N ARG A 568 13.40 -10.43 -27.83
CA ARG A 568 14.06 -9.24 -28.37
C ARG A 568 15.35 -8.97 -27.62
N GLN A 569 16.44 -8.77 -28.37
CA GLN A 569 17.74 -8.42 -27.83
C GLN A 569 18.15 -7.02 -28.24
N HIS A 570 18.84 -6.33 -27.34
CA HIS A 570 19.43 -5.04 -27.63
C HIS A 570 20.53 -5.17 -28.69
N TYR A 571 20.52 -4.25 -29.66
CA TYR A 571 21.32 -4.37 -30.87
C TYR A 571 22.84 -4.45 -30.60
N ALA A 572 23.34 -3.77 -29.57
CA ALA A 572 24.77 -3.70 -29.24
C ALA A 572 25.17 -4.68 -28.13
N SER A 573 24.51 -4.61 -26.97
CA SER A 573 24.87 -5.42 -25.79
C SER A 573 24.50 -6.91 -25.94
N LYS A 574 23.63 -7.23 -26.91
CA LYS A 574 23.06 -8.58 -27.12
C LYS A 574 22.36 -9.15 -25.88
N GLN A 575 22.07 -8.31 -24.90
CA GLN A 575 21.27 -8.66 -23.73
C GLN A 575 19.79 -8.61 -24.11
N ASP A 576 19.01 -9.47 -23.51
CA ASP A 576 17.55 -9.44 -23.61
C ASP A 576 17.03 -8.10 -23.09
N VAL A 577 16.04 -7.52 -23.79
CA VAL A 577 15.41 -6.27 -23.36
C VAL A 577 14.70 -6.48 -22.03
N GLY A 578 14.77 -5.52 -21.12
CA GLY A 578 14.10 -5.70 -19.83
C GLY A 578 14.07 -4.49 -18.92
N TYR A 579 13.57 -4.70 -17.70
CA TYR A 579 13.60 -3.74 -16.59
C TYR A 579 14.23 -4.38 -15.36
N ALA A 580 15.17 -3.68 -14.73
CA ALA A 580 15.78 -4.07 -13.47
C ALA A 580 14.95 -3.57 -12.28
N ILE A 581 14.78 -4.42 -11.26
CA ILE A 581 14.14 -4.11 -9.98
C ILE A 581 15.23 -3.72 -8.98
N LEU A 582 15.20 -2.48 -8.51
CA LEU A 582 16.14 -1.96 -7.51
C LEU A 582 15.39 -1.63 -6.22
N MET A 583 15.72 -2.38 -5.16
CA MET A 583 14.99 -2.33 -3.88
C MET A 583 15.91 -2.30 -2.64
N LYS A 584 17.20 -2.02 -2.83
CA LYS A 584 18.22 -2.08 -1.76
C LYS A 584 17.83 -1.28 -0.51
N GLY A 585 17.25 -0.09 -0.68
CA GLY A 585 16.82 0.76 0.43
C GLY A 585 15.58 0.28 1.17
N GLY A 586 14.89 -0.75 0.66
CA GLY A 586 13.67 -1.30 1.24
C GLY A 586 13.73 -2.79 1.55
N ALA A 587 14.86 -3.45 1.32
CA ALA A 587 15.02 -4.86 1.65
C ALA A 587 15.18 -5.01 3.17
N VAL A 588 14.17 -5.59 3.83
CA VAL A 588 14.19 -5.89 5.27
C VAL A 588 13.81 -7.34 5.52
N PRO A 589 14.48 -8.05 6.44
CA PRO A 589 14.04 -9.37 6.85
C PRO A 589 12.81 -9.29 7.75
N MET A 590 11.93 -10.28 7.67
CA MET A 590 10.88 -10.49 8.66
C MET A 590 11.51 -10.92 10.01
N LEU A 591 11.18 -10.21 11.09
CA LEU A 591 11.71 -10.52 12.43
C LEU A 591 10.89 -11.57 13.18
N ALA A 592 9.59 -11.70 12.88
CA ALA A 592 8.79 -12.77 13.48
C ALA A 592 9.22 -14.14 12.92
N LYS A 593 9.16 -15.17 13.77
CA LYS A 593 9.48 -16.55 13.37
C LYS A 593 8.51 -17.05 12.30
N ASN A 594 9.00 -17.85 11.36
CA ASN A 594 8.18 -18.42 10.27
C ASN A 594 6.96 -19.21 10.74
N ASN A 595 7.02 -19.85 11.92
CA ASN A 595 5.92 -20.62 12.50
C ASN A 595 5.00 -19.82 13.44
N SER A 596 5.24 -18.51 13.60
CA SER A 596 4.38 -17.60 14.37
C SER A 596 3.04 -17.36 13.67
N TRP A 597 2.08 -16.75 14.37
CA TRP A 597 0.77 -16.39 13.78
C TRP A 597 0.94 -15.51 12.54
N ILE A 598 1.84 -14.52 12.61
CA ILE A 598 2.16 -13.65 11.47
C ILE A 598 2.88 -14.43 10.38
N GLY A 599 3.89 -15.23 10.73
CA GLY A 599 4.67 -16.00 9.76
C GLY A 599 3.83 -17.01 8.96
N LYS A 600 2.72 -17.50 9.53
CA LYS A 600 1.75 -18.33 8.79
C LYS A 600 0.85 -17.52 7.86
N ARG A 601 0.36 -16.35 8.29
CA ARG A 601 -0.62 -15.52 7.55
C ARG A 601 0.04 -14.62 6.49
N ALA A 602 1.28 -14.18 6.72
CA ALA A 602 2.03 -13.25 5.89
C ALA A 602 3.16 -13.97 5.12
N GLY A 603 2.84 -15.04 4.39
CA GLY A 603 3.85 -15.84 3.67
C GLY A 603 4.77 -15.01 2.78
N PHE A 604 4.24 -13.94 2.18
CA PHE A 604 4.97 -13.03 1.30
C PHE A 604 6.17 -12.31 1.96
N THR A 605 6.19 -12.17 3.29
CA THR A 605 7.29 -11.49 4.01
C THR A 605 8.52 -12.37 4.19
N LYS A 606 8.42 -13.67 3.90
CA LYS A 606 9.51 -14.64 4.08
C LYS A 606 10.63 -14.49 3.04
N LYS A 607 10.40 -13.74 1.96
CA LYS A 607 11.32 -13.52 0.85
C LYS A 607 11.19 -12.10 0.32
N ALA A 608 12.26 -11.60 -0.29
CA ALA A 608 12.31 -10.28 -0.90
C ALA A 608 11.63 -10.25 -2.29
N LEU A 609 11.67 -11.38 -3.01
CA LEU A 609 11.05 -11.52 -4.32
C LEU A 609 10.32 -12.87 -4.42
N TRP A 610 9.15 -12.86 -5.06
CA TRP A 610 8.44 -14.04 -5.48
C TRP A 610 8.13 -13.96 -6.97
N VAL A 611 8.37 -15.03 -7.71
CA VAL A 611 8.00 -15.16 -9.12
C VAL A 611 7.17 -16.41 -9.29
N VAL A 612 5.96 -16.23 -9.79
CA VAL A 612 5.01 -17.33 -10.01
C VAL A 612 4.44 -17.23 -11.41
N LYS A 613 3.91 -18.34 -11.94
CA LYS A 613 3.19 -18.30 -13.20
C LYS A 613 1.91 -17.50 -13.03
N ASP A 614 1.52 -16.69 -14.01
CA ASP A 614 0.18 -16.15 -14.01
C ASP A 614 -0.83 -17.25 -14.37
N VAL A 615 -1.87 -17.36 -13.57
CA VAL A 615 -2.98 -18.29 -13.80
C VAL A 615 -4.24 -17.45 -13.70
N GLU A 616 -4.88 -17.27 -14.85
CA GLU A 616 -6.15 -16.56 -14.99
C GLU A 616 -7.26 -17.60 -15.17
N ASP A 617 -8.09 -17.74 -14.15
CA ASP A 617 -9.27 -18.62 -14.15
C ASP A 617 -10.57 -17.79 -14.00
N ASP A 618 -11.67 -18.46 -13.70
CA ASP A 618 -12.98 -17.85 -13.44
C ASP A 618 -13.00 -16.88 -12.24
N LYS A 619 -11.97 -16.91 -11.39
CA LYS A 619 -11.76 -16.00 -10.25
C LYS A 619 -10.73 -14.90 -10.54
N GLY A 620 -10.17 -14.87 -11.76
CA GLY A 620 -9.19 -13.89 -12.21
C GLY A 620 -7.74 -14.35 -12.07
N SER A 621 -6.81 -13.40 -12.16
CA SER A 621 -5.37 -13.64 -12.01
C SER A 621 -4.98 -13.83 -10.53
N ARG A 622 -3.79 -14.39 -10.28
CA ARG A 622 -3.17 -14.45 -8.95
C ARG A 622 -2.85 -13.05 -8.42
N MET A 623 -3.63 -12.62 -7.43
CA MET A 623 -3.63 -11.23 -6.95
C MET A 623 -3.13 -11.07 -5.50
N TRP A 624 -3.63 -11.87 -4.57
CA TRP A 624 -3.51 -11.61 -3.14
C TRP A 624 -2.44 -12.49 -2.48
N PRO A 625 -1.26 -11.97 -2.13
CA PRO A 625 -0.15 -12.79 -1.68
C PRO A 625 -0.35 -13.39 -0.27
N SER A 626 -1.30 -12.86 0.50
CA SER A 626 -1.80 -13.42 1.77
C SER A 626 -3.22 -13.97 1.67
N GLY A 627 -3.70 -14.24 0.45
CA GLY A 627 -5.05 -14.71 0.17
C GLY A 627 -6.12 -13.63 0.19
N LYS A 628 -7.26 -13.97 -0.41
CA LYS A 628 -8.37 -13.04 -0.64
C LYS A 628 -9.06 -12.58 0.64
N TYR A 629 -9.30 -13.48 1.58
CA TYR A 629 -10.01 -13.19 2.83
C TYR A 629 -9.05 -13.31 4.01
N VAL A 630 -8.55 -12.17 4.51
CA VAL A 630 -7.51 -12.13 5.55
C VAL A 630 -8.05 -12.12 6.99
N PRO A 631 -9.15 -11.40 7.32
CA PRO A 631 -9.69 -11.39 8.68
C PRO A 631 -9.98 -12.80 9.22
N GLY A 632 -9.50 -13.08 10.44
CA GLY A 632 -9.77 -14.35 11.14
C GLY A 632 -9.01 -15.58 10.60
N THR A 633 -8.17 -15.43 9.57
CA THR A 633 -7.32 -16.52 9.08
C THR A 633 -6.36 -17.02 10.16
N ARG A 634 -6.18 -18.34 10.23
CA ARG A 634 -5.34 -19.00 11.26
C ARG A 634 -4.10 -19.68 10.70
N ASP A 635 -4.16 -20.03 9.42
CA ASP A 635 -3.14 -20.80 8.70
C ASP A 635 -2.85 -20.11 7.38
N THR A 636 -1.78 -20.54 6.71
CA THR A 636 -1.41 -20.06 5.37
C THR A 636 -2.52 -20.41 4.37
N PRO A 637 -3.14 -19.43 3.70
CA PRO A 637 -4.17 -19.72 2.70
C PRO A 637 -3.60 -20.52 1.53
N ASN A 638 -4.39 -21.46 1.00
CA ASN A 638 -4.00 -22.25 -0.18
C ASN A 638 -3.79 -21.37 -1.41
N ASP A 639 -4.59 -20.32 -1.54
CA ASP A 639 -4.44 -19.31 -2.58
C ASP A 639 -3.61 -18.14 -2.04
N SER A 640 -2.29 -18.32 -2.04
CA SER A 640 -1.32 -17.33 -1.54
C SER A 640 0.03 -17.53 -2.21
N VAL A 641 0.89 -16.50 -2.16
CA VAL A 641 2.16 -16.53 -2.88
C VAL A 641 3.10 -17.62 -2.40
N GLU A 642 3.09 -17.93 -1.10
CA GLU A 642 3.87 -19.03 -0.54
C GLU A 642 3.45 -20.38 -1.13
N LYS A 643 2.15 -20.59 -1.35
CA LYS A 643 1.61 -21.83 -1.91
C LYS A 643 1.75 -21.91 -3.42
N TRP A 644 1.60 -20.81 -4.14
CA TRP A 644 1.87 -20.77 -5.57
C TRP A 644 3.36 -21.06 -5.87
N ALA A 645 4.27 -20.55 -5.04
CA ALA A 645 5.71 -20.77 -5.18
C ALA A 645 6.17 -22.20 -4.81
N GLU A 646 5.33 -23.03 -4.21
CA GLU A 646 5.64 -24.47 -4.02
C GLU A 646 5.45 -25.28 -5.33
N GLY A 647 4.86 -24.67 -6.37
CA GLY A 647 4.56 -25.32 -7.64
C GLY A 647 5.78 -25.63 -8.50
N THR A 648 5.54 -26.36 -9.60
CA THR A 648 6.54 -26.73 -10.60
C THR A 648 6.26 -26.15 -11.97
N ASN A 649 5.31 -25.20 -12.09
CA ASN A 649 5.02 -24.58 -13.37
C ASN A 649 6.25 -23.81 -13.88
N ASN A 650 6.38 -23.77 -15.20
CA ASN A 650 7.39 -22.98 -15.88
C ASN A 650 7.15 -21.48 -15.65
N ILE A 651 8.23 -20.74 -15.36
CA ILE A 651 8.27 -19.27 -15.24
C ILE A 651 9.40 -18.65 -16.09
N GLU A 652 10.04 -19.43 -16.94
CA GLU A 652 10.99 -18.94 -17.95
C GLU A 652 10.26 -18.74 -19.28
N ASN A 653 10.32 -17.52 -19.82
CA ASN A 653 9.71 -17.13 -21.10
C ASN A 653 8.20 -17.45 -21.17
N ASP A 654 7.48 -17.11 -20.12
CA ASP A 654 6.04 -17.38 -19.93
C ASP A 654 5.35 -16.14 -19.34
N ASP A 655 4.03 -16.17 -19.20
CA ASP A 655 3.28 -15.14 -18.49
C ASP A 655 3.46 -15.34 -16.98
N VAL A 656 4.12 -14.39 -16.33
CA VAL A 656 4.53 -14.48 -14.92
C VAL A 656 3.97 -13.32 -14.12
N VAL A 657 3.86 -13.49 -12.81
CA VAL A 657 3.59 -12.41 -11.85
C VAL A 657 4.75 -12.35 -10.86
N VAL A 658 5.21 -11.13 -10.58
CA VAL A 658 6.30 -10.85 -9.64
C VAL A 658 5.75 -10.09 -8.44
N PHE A 659 6.04 -10.58 -7.24
CA PHE A 659 5.75 -9.88 -5.98
C PHE A 659 7.06 -9.41 -5.36
N VAL A 660 7.17 -8.10 -5.16
CA VAL A 660 8.34 -7.44 -4.58
C VAL A 660 8.01 -7.07 -3.14
N THR A 661 8.72 -7.67 -2.20
CA THR A 661 8.53 -7.42 -0.76
C THR A 661 9.53 -6.35 -0.29
N VAL A 662 9.01 -5.21 0.17
CA VAL A 662 9.81 -4.13 0.75
C VAL A 662 9.25 -3.69 2.09
N GLY A 663 10.05 -3.05 2.92
CA GLY A 663 9.58 -2.54 4.19
C GLY A 663 10.61 -1.73 4.96
N THR A 664 10.24 -1.40 6.19
CA THR A 664 11.10 -0.76 7.19
C THR A 664 10.87 -1.42 8.56
N THR A 665 11.92 -1.44 9.38
CA THR A 665 11.83 -1.84 10.80
C THR A 665 11.85 -0.56 11.63
N HIS A 666 10.71 -0.21 12.21
CA HIS A 666 10.54 1.02 12.95
C HIS A 666 10.84 0.81 14.43
N ILE A 667 11.94 1.43 14.88
CA ILE A 667 12.26 1.64 16.28
C ILE A 667 11.84 3.08 16.60
N PRO A 668 10.64 3.31 17.20
CA PRO A 668 10.12 4.66 17.36
C PRO A 668 11.05 5.54 18.19
N ARG A 669 11.06 6.82 17.89
CA ARG A 669 11.86 7.82 18.61
C ARG A 669 10.97 8.96 19.12
N PRO A 670 11.41 9.73 20.13
CA PRO A 670 10.67 10.92 20.55
C PRO A 670 10.39 11.91 19.42
N GLU A 671 11.26 12.01 18.41
CA GLU A 671 11.03 12.87 17.23
C GLU A 671 9.88 12.41 16.33
N ASP A 672 9.41 11.17 16.50
CA ASP A 672 8.26 10.63 15.78
C ASP A 672 6.93 10.97 16.50
N TRP A 673 6.98 11.75 17.59
CA TRP A 673 5.86 12.11 18.46
C TRP A 673 5.73 13.64 18.62
N PRO A 674 4.50 14.21 18.72
CA PRO A 674 3.17 13.57 18.68
C PRO A 674 2.65 13.22 17.29
N VAL A 675 3.33 13.67 16.23
CA VAL A 675 3.05 13.29 14.84
C VAL A 675 4.38 13.05 14.13
N MET A 676 4.47 11.95 13.41
CA MET A 676 5.69 11.43 12.83
C MET A 676 6.05 12.17 11.53
N PRO A 677 7.28 12.72 11.42
CA PRO A 677 7.83 13.18 10.16
C PRO A 677 7.89 12.03 9.14
N VAL A 678 7.76 12.34 7.85
CA VAL A 678 7.72 11.31 6.81
C VAL A 678 9.00 10.46 6.78
N ASP A 679 8.83 9.13 6.80
CA ASP A 679 9.87 8.17 6.37
C ASP A 679 9.62 7.71 4.92
N HIS A 680 10.69 7.47 4.16
CA HIS A 680 10.64 7.22 2.72
C HIS A 680 11.16 5.82 2.36
N LEU A 681 10.32 5.04 1.68
CA LEU A 681 10.66 3.73 1.14
C LEU A 681 10.49 3.74 -0.38
N ARG A 682 11.46 3.22 -1.13
CA ARG A 682 11.47 3.32 -2.61
C ARG A 682 11.81 2.01 -3.30
N VAL A 683 11.08 1.70 -4.37
CA VAL A 683 11.38 0.65 -5.34
C VAL A 683 11.49 1.27 -6.72
N ASN A 684 12.56 0.97 -7.46
CA ASN A 684 12.76 1.50 -8.81
C ASN A 684 12.72 0.36 -9.83
N PHE A 685 12.02 0.59 -10.94
CA PHE A 685 12.07 -0.23 -12.13
C PHE A 685 12.79 0.57 -13.22
N LYS A 686 13.98 0.12 -13.62
CA LYS A 686 14.82 0.84 -14.59
C LYS A 686 14.95 0.07 -15.89
N PRO A 687 14.79 0.71 -17.07
CA PRO A 687 15.01 0.05 -18.34
C PRO A 687 16.46 -0.45 -18.42
N PHE A 688 16.63 -1.70 -18.78
CA PHE A 688 17.92 -2.36 -18.96
C PHE A 688 17.98 -2.93 -20.37
N SER A 689 18.81 -2.33 -21.23
CA SER A 689 18.90 -2.72 -22.64
C SER A 689 17.55 -2.65 -23.38
N PHE A 690 16.53 -2.00 -22.82
CA PHE A 690 15.20 -1.87 -23.43
C PHE A 690 15.24 -0.94 -24.65
N PHE A 691 15.78 0.27 -24.48
CA PHE A 691 15.94 1.26 -25.54
C PHE A 691 17.30 1.12 -26.23
N LYS A 692 17.41 1.64 -27.46
CA LYS A 692 18.69 1.66 -28.21
C LYS A 692 19.72 2.64 -27.62
N ALA A 693 19.25 3.70 -26.98
CA ALA A 693 20.06 4.73 -26.36
C ALA A 693 19.27 5.33 -25.19
N ASN A 694 19.81 6.35 -24.53
CA ASN A 694 19.07 7.13 -23.54
C ASN A 694 17.78 7.69 -24.18
N PRO A 695 16.57 7.26 -23.72
CA PRO A 695 15.31 7.67 -24.33
C PRO A 695 14.92 9.11 -23.99
N GLY A 696 15.65 9.78 -23.08
CA GLY A 696 15.44 11.18 -22.73
C GLY A 696 16.32 12.17 -23.51
N MET A 697 16.96 11.76 -24.60
CA MET A 697 17.82 12.64 -25.42
C MET A 697 17.02 13.60 -26.31
N ASP A 698 15.76 13.30 -26.60
CA ASP A 698 14.85 14.16 -27.37
C ASP A 698 14.07 15.15 -26.49
N VAL A 699 14.24 15.08 -25.17
CA VAL A 699 13.71 16.07 -24.23
C VAL A 699 14.45 17.39 -24.44
N PRO A 700 13.73 18.49 -24.73
CA PRO A 700 14.37 19.76 -25.04
C PRO A 700 15.13 20.31 -23.84
N SER A 701 16.33 20.85 -24.10
CA SER A 701 17.00 21.73 -23.15
C SER A 701 16.29 23.07 -23.09
N GLY A 702 16.14 23.61 -21.88
CA GLY A 702 15.51 24.91 -21.66
C GLY A 702 16.09 25.61 -20.44
N LYS A 703 16.26 26.92 -20.55
CA LYS A 703 16.50 27.81 -19.41
C LYS A 703 15.15 28.36 -18.96
N ASP A 704 14.80 28.16 -17.69
CA ASP A 704 13.64 28.85 -17.11
C ASP A 704 14.01 30.34 -16.91
N PRO A 705 13.34 31.28 -17.62
CA PRO A 705 13.63 32.70 -17.50
C PRO A 705 13.25 33.29 -16.13
N ARG A 706 12.48 32.57 -15.30
CA ARG A 706 12.11 32.99 -13.94
C ARG A 706 13.14 32.59 -12.88
N SER A 707 14.07 31.71 -13.21
CA SER A 707 15.17 31.35 -12.32
C SER A 707 16.18 32.50 -12.21
N VAL A 708 16.33 33.05 -11.00
CA VAL A 708 17.23 34.18 -10.68
C VAL A 708 18.17 33.83 -9.52
N PRO A 709 19.34 34.48 -9.39
CA PRO A 709 20.19 34.31 -8.21
C PRO A 709 19.44 34.65 -6.92
N ALA A 710 19.66 33.85 -5.86
CA ALA A 710 19.05 34.10 -4.56
C ALA A 710 19.49 35.43 -3.92
N PHE A 711 20.66 35.95 -4.31
CA PHE A 711 21.21 37.22 -3.83
C PHE A 711 21.75 38.05 -5.01
N ALA A 712 21.42 39.34 -5.03
CA ALA A 712 21.77 40.25 -6.13
C ALA A 712 23.28 40.44 -6.34
N ASN A 713 24.09 40.23 -5.29
CA ASN A 713 25.55 40.40 -5.29
C ASN A 713 26.25 39.09 -4.92
N GLY A 714 26.15 38.05 -5.75
CA GLY A 714 26.75 36.73 -5.52
C GLY A 714 28.30 36.69 -5.42
N ALA A 715 28.96 37.84 -5.34
CA ALA A 715 30.38 37.94 -5.07
C ALA A 715 30.64 37.71 -3.57
N LEU A 716 31.10 36.51 -3.22
CA LEU A 716 32.05 36.38 -2.11
C LEU A 716 33.19 37.39 -2.35
N GLU A 717 33.62 38.14 -1.34
CA GLU A 717 34.72 39.11 -1.49
C GLU A 717 35.90 38.46 -2.23
N GLY A 718 36.29 39.03 -3.38
CA GLY A 718 37.34 38.51 -4.24
C GLY A 718 36.90 37.64 -5.43
N TYR A 719 35.60 37.31 -5.58
CA TYR A 719 35.07 36.50 -6.68
C TYR A 719 34.03 37.27 -7.49
N THR A 720 34.26 37.43 -8.80
CA THR A 720 33.24 37.98 -9.71
C THR A 720 32.41 36.85 -10.29
N VAL A 721 31.13 36.75 -9.93
CA VAL A 721 30.22 35.78 -10.54
C VAL A 721 29.72 36.35 -11.86
N GLN A 722 30.22 35.82 -12.98
CA GLN A 722 29.63 36.06 -14.30
C GLN A 722 28.57 35.00 -14.58
N ASN A 723 27.35 35.43 -14.92
CA ASN A 723 26.32 34.54 -15.45
C ASN A 723 26.77 34.07 -16.84
N GLY A 724 27.40 32.91 -16.92
CA GLY A 724 27.82 32.32 -18.19
C GLY A 724 26.64 31.71 -18.96
N ASP A 725 26.59 31.94 -20.27
CA ASP A 725 25.58 31.37 -21.19
C ASP A 725 25.78 29.87 -21.49
N ALA A 726 26.74 29.21 -20.85
CA ALA A 726 27.41 28.03 -21.39
C ALA A 726 26.60 26.71 -21.49
N CYS A 727 25.42 26.57 -20.88
CA CYS A 727 24.81 25.24 -20.65
C CYS A 727 23.40 25.00 -21.22
N CYS A 728 22.63 26.04 -21.59
CA CYS A 728 21.18 25.94 -21.84
C CYS A 728 20.75 26.66 -23.14
N HIS A 729 21.46 26.45 -24.25
CA HIS A 729 21.03 26.98 -25.54
C HIS A 729 19.96 26.07 -26.16
N SER A 730 18.82 26.65 -26.54
CA SER A 730 17.91 26.07 -27.53
C SER A 730 18.59 26.16 -28.90
N ASN A 731 18.79 25.03 -29.57
CA ASN A 731 19.16 25.04 -31.00
C ASN A 731 17.98 25.50 -31.85
#